data_AF-A0A9W4MJU2-F1
#
_entry.id   AF-A0A9W4MJU2-F1
#
_cell.length_a   1.000
_cell.length_b   1.000
_cell.length_c   1.000
_cell.angle_alpha   90.00
_cell.angle_beta   90.00
_cell.angle_gamma   90.00
#
_symmetry.space_group_name_H-M   'P 1'
#
loop_
_entity.id
_entity.type
_entity.pdbx_description
1 polymer ?
#
loop_
_entity_poly.entity_id
_entity_poly.type
_entity_poly.pdbx_seq_one_letter_code
_entity_poly.pdbx_strand_id
1 'polypeptide(L)'
;MLAPPTGTAALRTSVLSNRRKTAAAVITALIASLLLFVPMRSAHAADTLLSQGKTVTASSTENAGTPASAAVDGNTGTRWSSAAADPQWLQVDLGATDTISSVTLNWETAYGKAFKIQTSADGSTWTDVYSTTTGTGGVQTVSVNGSGRFVRMYGTARGTQYGYSLWEFQVYGSTGGGTPPAAGTLLSQGKTATASSTENAGTPASAAVDGNTGTRWSSAAADPQWLQVDLGATDTISSVALNWETAYGKAFKIQTSTDGSTWTDIYSTTTGTGGNQTLTVSGSGRYVRMYGTTRATGYGYSLWEFQVFGTAGDGGGPTTPPTTDPGGPIQGGGDLGPNVKVFDPSTPDIQGQLDQIFQQQESNQFGDARYQVFFKPGTYNGLNDQVGFYTSVSGLGRNPDDVQINGDITVDAGWFNGNATQNFWRSVENLAIKPVSGDDRWAVAQAAPFRRIHVEGGLNLAPNGYGWASGGYIADSKIDGTVGPYSQQQWYTRDSSIQGWTNGVWNMVFSGVQGAPAQGFPNPVYTTLNTTPESREKPYMYLDSSGNYAVFVPNLRTNASGVSWPNTPGTSIPLSQFYVAKPGVSAATINAALAQGLNLVFTPGIYHVDEPINVTRANTVVLGLGYATIVPDNGVDAMKVSDVDGVRLAGFLIDAGAGNSPQLLQVGAQGSTASHAANPTTVQDVFARVGGARAAQAQTAFEINSNDVIIDHTWIWRADHGSAPTGWTVNPADIGLKVNGNNVLATGLFVEHFKKYDVEWHGQGGRTIFFQNEKAYDAPNQAAVQNGSIRGYAAYKVDDNVTTHEGWGLGSYCNYTADPSIIQDHGFEAPTTAGVKFHDLLVVSLGGMGQYAHVINNTGPGTSGTGTTPSTVTSYP
;
A
#
# COMPACT_ATOMS: atom_id res chain seq x y z
N MET A 1 -82.45 -43.24 -3.79
CA MET A 1 -81.71 -43.18 -5.07
C MET A 1 -82.36 -42.07 -5.91
N LEU A 2 -81.60 -41.40 -6.79
CA LEU A 2 -81.94 -40.09 -7.44
C LEU A 2 -81.77 -38.85 -6.50
N ALA A 3 -81.81 -37.64 -7.09
CA ALA A 3 -81.52 -36.28 -6.53
C ALA A 3 -82.50 -35.23 -7.17
N PRO A 4 -82.47 -33.88 -6.95
CA PRO A 4 -81.70 -32.98 -6.05
C PRO A 4 -82.58 -32.30 -4.94
N PRO A 5 -82.98 -30.98 -4.82
CA PRO A 5 -82.88 -29.73 -5.63
C PRO A 5 -82.21 -28.50 -4.92
N THR A 6 -82.85 -27.30 -4.85
CA THR A 6 -82.19 -25.95 -4.73
C THR A 6 -83.02 -24.81 -4.02
N GLY A 7 -82.39 -23.82 -3.34
CA GLY A 7 -82.82 -22.37 -3.37
C GLY A 7 -83.07 -21.46 -2.11
N THR A 8 -82.13 -20.54 -1.75
CA THR A 8 -82.22 -19.07 -1.40
C THR A 8 -83.12 -18.33 -0.32
N ALA A 9 -82.48 -17.51 0.58
CA ALA A 9 -82.65 -16.03 0.90
C ALA A 9 -83.39 -15.36 2.16
N ALA A 10 -82.64 -14.48 2.93
CA ALA A 10 -82.87 -13.01 3.28
C ALA A 10 -83.51 -12.36 4.60
N LEU A 11 -82.80 -11.34 5.21
CA LEU A 11 -83.19 -9.97 5.81
C LEU A 11 -83.58 -9.58 7.32
N ARG A 12 -82.77 -8.66 7.96
CA ARG A 12 -83.02 -7.40 8.83
C ARG A 12 -83.74 -7.36 10.25
N THR A 13 -83.71 -6.33 11.16
CA THR A 13 -82.71 -5.36 11.83
C THR A 13 -83.28 -4.42 12.99
N SER A 14 -82.48 -4.05 14.05
CA SER A 14 -82.55 -2.85 15.01
C SER A 14 -83.65 -2.74 16.13
N VAL A 15 -83.71 -1.90 17.23
CA VAL A 15 -83.04 -0.71 17.93
C VAL A 15 -83.34 -0.73 19.51
N LEU A 16 -83.13 0.16 20.56
CA LEU A 16 -82.49 1.47 20.98
C LEU A 16 -82.44 1.67 22.58
N SER A 17 -81.70 2.67 23.15
CA SER A 17 -81.85 3.45 24.45
C SER A 17 -80.97 3.19 25.72
N ASN A 18 -80.77 4.20 26.63
CA ASN A 18 -79.71 4.25 27.69
C ASN A 18 -79.84 5.39 28.77
N ARG A 19 -79.63 5.15 30.10
CA ARG A 19 -78.88 6.08 31.04
C ARG A 19 -78.69 5.64 32.53
N ARG A 20 -77.57 6.14 33.10
CA ARG A 20 -77.18 6.42 34.53
C ARG A 20 -76.57 5.33 35.45
N LYS A 21 -75.28 5.57 35.75
CA LYS A 21 -74.41 5.10 36.86
C LYS A 21 -75.14 5.18 38.22
N THR A 22 -74.89 4.33 39.23
CA THR A 22 -73.63 4.01 39.98
C THR A 22 -73.73 2.64 40.70
N ALA A 23 -72.70 2.01 41.30
CA ALA A 23 -71.23 2.21 41.39
C ALA A 23 -70.53 0.92 41.89
N ALA A 24 -69.19 0.87 41.72
CA ALA A 24 -68.20 0.10 42.50
C ALA A 24 -68.21 -1.45 42.46
N ALA A 25 -67.08 -2.03 42.87
CA ALA A 25 -66.89 -3.43 43.30
C ALA A 25 -67.03 -4.61 42.28
N VAL A 26 -66.94 -4.37 40.96
CA VAL A 26 -66.64 -5.44 39.96
C VAL A 26 -65.42 -5.09 39.09
N ILE A 27 -64.51 -4.28 39.63
CA ILE A 27 -63.46 -3.59 38.85
C ILE A 27 -62.18 -4.44 38.66
N THR A 28 -61.94 -5.45 39.51
CA THR A 28 -60.62 -6.12 39.61
C THR A 28 -60.49 -7.43 38.81
N ALA A 29 -61.54 -7.95 38.17
CA ALA A 29 -61.54 -9.29 37.56
C ALA A 29 -62.07 -9.37 36.11
N LEU A 30 -62.46 -8.25 35.50
CA LEU A 30 -63.06 -8.21 34.15
C LEU A 30 -62.42 -7.17 33.21
N ILE A 31 -61.22 -6.68 33.56
CA ILE A 31 -60.39 -5.78 32.73
C ILE A 31 -59.39 -6.57 31.86
N ALA A 32 -59.16 -7.86 32.14
CA ALA A 32 -58.17 -8.69 31.46
C ALA A 32 -58.57 -9.22 30.06
N SER A 33 -59.85 -9.09 29.66
CA SER A 33 -60.39 -9.87 28.52
C SER A 33 -61.16 -9.06 27.47
N LEU A 34 -61.17 -7.72 27.53
CA LEU A 34 -61.93 -6.90 26.57
C LEU A 34 -61.24 -5.58 26.16
N LEU A 35 -59.95 -5.63 25.85
CA LEU A 35 -59.28 -4.61 25.02
C LEU A 35 -59.34 -4.98 23.53
N LEU A 36 -60.57 -5.18 23.02
CA LEU A 36 -60.82 -5.29 21.59
C LEU A 36 -60.79 -3.90 20.94
N PHE A 37 -59.79 -3.67 20.09
CA PHE A 37 -59.74 -2.59 19.09
C PHE A 37 -60.15 -1.18 19.56
N VAL A 38 -59.44 -0.66 20.55
CA VAL A 38 -58.99 0.74 20.43
C VAL A 38 -57.62 0.68 19.77
N PRO A 39 -57.41 1.26 18.56
CA PRO A 39 -56.05 1.43 18.06
C PRO A 39 -55.32 2.34 19.05
N MET A 40 -54.22 1.86 19.63
CA MET A 40 -53.29 2.75 20.30
C MET A 40 -52.79 3.73 19.23
N ARG A 41 -53.33 4.96 19.26
CA ARG A 41 -52.55 6.09 18.79
C ARG A 41 -51.32 6.12 19.68
N SER A 42 -50.17 5.72 19.14
CA SER A 42 -48.87 5.97 19.76
C SER A 42 -48.90 7.40 20.26
N ALA A 43 -48.60 7.61 21.55
CA ALA A 43 -48.42 8.94 22.06
C ALA A 43 -47.22 9.54 21.34
N HIS A 44 -47.48 10.30 20.26
CA HIS A 44 -46.46 11.15 19.67
C HIS A 44 -45.97 12.07 20.78
N ALA A 45 -44.67 12.03 21.04
CA ALA A 45 -44.04 13.16 21.70
C ALA A 45 -44.39 14.42 20.90
N ALA A 46 -44.64 15.54 21.58
CA ALA A 46 -44.84 16.79 20.87
C ALA A 46 -43.60 17.11 20.05
N ASP A 47 -43.78 17.45 18.77
CA ASP A 47 -42.68 17.75 17.86
C ASP A 47 -41.74 18.76 18.49
N THR A 48 -40.45 18.44 18.54
CA THR A 48 -39.43 19.26 19.20
C THR A 48 -39.14 20.46 18.31
N LEU A 49 -39.07 21.67 18.89
CA LEU A 49 -38.63 22.87 18.18
C LEU A 49 -37.11 22.82 17.99
N LEU A 50 -36.67 22.61 16.75
CA LEU A 50 -35.28 22.36 16.38
C LEU A 50 -34.53 23.66 16.03
N SER A 51 -35.19 24.69 15.49
CA SER A 51 -34.51 25.92 15.02
C SER A 51 -34.16 26.94 16.12
N GLN A 52 -34.73 26.81 17.32
CA GLN A 52 -34.59 27.79 18.40
C GLN A 52 -33.12 28.05 18.77
N GLY A 53 -32.69 29.31 18.68
CA GLY A 53 -31.33 29.74 19.05
C GLY A 53 -30.20 29.17 18.18
N LYS A 54 -30.53 28.56 17.03
CA LYS A 54 -29.56 27.99 16.09
C LYS A 54 -28.87 29.06 15.23
N THR A 55 -27.83 28.67 14.50
CA THR A 55 -27.16 29.53 13.53
C THR A 55 -28.06 29.77 12.31
N VAL A 56 -28.24 31.03 11.92
CA VAL A 56 -29.11 31.43 10.80
C VAL A 56 -28.36 32.34 9.83
N THR A 57 -28.56 32.11 8.54
CA THR A 57 -28.07 32.95 7.44
C THR A 57 -29.24 33.38 6.54
N ALA A 58 -29.05 34.43 5.75
CA ALA A 58 -30.06 34.94 4.83
C ALA A 58 -29.42 35.47 3.54
N SER A 59 -30.21 35.55 2.46
CA SER A 59 -29.78 36.16 1.19
C SER A 59 -29.49 37.65 1.30
N SER A 60 -30.14 38.33 2.24
CA SER A 60 -29.88 39.73 2.60
C SER A 60 -30.53 40.08 3.94
N THR A 61 -30.23 41.28 4.43
CA THR A 61 -30.85 41.89 5.60
C THR A 61 -31.22 43.34 5.26
N GLU A 62 -32.42 43.80 5.62
CA GLU A 62 -32.91 45.17 5.37
C GLU A 62 -32.02 46.22 6.03
N ASN A 63 -31.64 45.98 7.29
CA ASN A 63 -30.71 46.80 8.07
C ASN A 63 -30.21 46.03 9.31
N ALA A 64 -29.18 46.55 9.99
CA ALA A 64 -28.57 45.91 11.16
C ALA A 64 -29.52 45.64 12.35
N GLY A 65 -30.67 46.32 12.43
CA GLY A 65 -31.71 46.10 13.44
C GLY A 65 -32.72 44.99 13.10
N THR A 66 -32.55 44.28 11.98
CA THR A 66 -33.44 43.19 11.53
C THR A 66 -32.69 41.91 11.12
N PRO A 67 -31.69 41.43 11.89
CA PRO A 67 -30.76 40.38 11.48
C PRO A 67 -31.44 39.01 11.30
N ALA A 68 -30.80 38.11 10.53
CA ALA A 68 -31.30 36.76 10.29
C ALA A 68 -31.54 35.93 11.57
N SER A 69 -30.73 36.14 12.61
CA SER A 69 -30.89 35.50 13.92
C SER A 69 -32.17 35.90 14.65
N ALA A 70 -32.73 37.08 14.36
CA ALA A 70 -33.94 37.62 14.99
C ALA A 70 -35.24 37.00 14.45
N ALA A 71 -35.14 35.84 13.77
CA ALA A 71 -36.27 35.00 13.38
C ALA A 71 -36.16 33.57 13.94
N VAL A 72 -35.24 33.33 14.89
CA VAL A 72 -35.20 32.10 15.72
C VAL A 72 -34.83 32.38 17.18
N ASP A 73 -34.94 33.64 17.62
CA ASP A 73 -34.50 34.07 18.95
C ASP A 73 -35.56 33.80 20.05
N GLY A 74 -36.78 33.41 19.65
CA GLY A 74 -37.90 33.08 20.54
C GLY A 74 -38.74 34.29 20.94
N ASN A 75 -38.44 35.47 20.39
CA ASN A 75 -39.07 36.73 20.76
C ASN A 75 -39.84 37.32 19.58
N THR A 76 -41.17 37.17 19.57
CA THR A 76 -42.04 37.71 18.51
C THR A 76 -42.16 39.24 18.50
N GLY A 77 -41.27 39.97 19.19
CA GLY A 77 -41.05 41.41 19.06
C GLY A 77 -39.78 41.79 18.30
N THR A 78 -38.94 40.82 17.92
CA THR A 78 -37.78 40.98 17.03
C THR A 78 -38.02 40.22 15.71
N ARG A 79 -37.40 40.67 14.60
CA ARG A 79 -37.67 40.12 13.26
C ARG A 79 -36.43 40.07 12.38
N TRP A 80 -36.35 39.07 11.50
CA TRP A 80 -35.59 39.20 10.26
C TRP A 80 -36.40 40.00 9.22
N SER A 81 -35.71 40.76 8.36
CA SER A 81 -36.29 41.42 7.20
C SER A 81 -35.29 41.40 6.03
N SER A 82 -35.73 41.05 4.82
CA SER A 82 -34.88 41.03 3.62
C SER A 82 -34.86 42.38 2.90
N ALA A 83 -33.93 42.55 1.96
CA ALA A 83 -34.05 43.54 0.89
C ALA A 83 -35.36 43.32 0.09
N ALA A 84 -35.90 44.40 -0.48
CA ALA A 84 -37.17 44.42 -1.21
C ALA A 84 -37.06 43.88 -2.66
N ALA A 85 -36.54 42.66 -2.80
CA ALA A 85 -36.30 41.97 -4.07
C ALA A 85 -36.83 40.53 -4.06
N ASP A 86 -36.83 39.87 -5.21
CA ASP A 86 -37.22 38.47 -5.40
C ASP A 86 -36.19 37.76 -6.30
N PRO A 87 -35.80 36.50 -6.01
CA PRO A 87 -36.09 35.72 -4.81
C PRO A 87 -35.26 36.19 -3.59
N GLN A 88 -35.64 35.76 -2.39
CA GLN A 88 -34.86 35.92 -1.15
C GLN A 88 -35.06 34.69 -0.25
N TRP A 89 -34.16 34.43 0.70
CA TRP A 89 -34.24 33.28 1.60
C TRP A 89 -33.68 33.53 3.00
N LEU A 90 -34.16 32.71 3.95
CA LEU A 90 -33.71 32.63 5.34
C LEU A 90 -33.50 31.15 5.69
N GLN A 91 -32.31 30.81 6.19
CA GLN A 91 -31.81 29.43 6.37
C GLN A 91 -31.29 29.22 7.78
N VAL A 92 -31.76 28.18 8.47
CA VAL A 92 -31.24 27.72 9.76
C VAL A 92 -30.38 26.46 9.57
N ASP A 93 -29.28 26.37 10.34
CA ASP A 93 -28.49 25.15 10.55
C ASP A 93 -28.88 24.52 11.89
N LEU A 94 -29.52 23.33 11.84
CA LEU A 94 -29.90 22.57 13.02
C LEU A 94 -28.68 21.94 13.73
N GLY A 95 -27.52 21.92 13.11
CA GLY A 95 -26.25 21.37 13.61
C GLY A 95 -26.08 19.87 13.37
N ALA A 96 -27.18 19.13 13.26
CA ALA A 96 -27.24 17.73 12.87
C ALA A 96 -28.42 17.49 11.92
N THR A 97 -28.43 16.34 11.24
CA THR A 97 -29.52 15.95 10.34
C THR A 97 -30.70 15.40 11.15
N ASP A 98 -31.81 16.15 11.14
CA ASP A 98 -33.03 15.80 11.87
C ASP A 98 -34.21 15.56 10.91
N THR A 99 -35.25 14.87 11.38
CA THR A 99 -36.53 14.71 10.66
C THR A 99 -37.45 15.89 10.94
N ILE A 100 -38.01 16.48 9.90
CA ILE A 100 -38.84 17.69 9.96
C ILE A 100 -40.30 17.32 9.65
N SER A 101 -41.20 17.62 10.58
CA SER A 101 -42.64 17.29 10.52
C SER A 101 -43.52 18.51 10.23
N SER A 102 -43.11 19.70 10.69
CA SER A 102 -43.80 20.95 10.38
C SER A 102 -42.89 22.16 10.49
N VAL A 103 -43.27 23.24 9.82
CA VAL A 103 -42.62 24.54 9.89
C VAL A 103 -43.69 25.61 10.14
N THR A 104 -43.48 26.47 11.13
CA THR A 104 -44.33 27.62 11.42
C THR A 104 -43.59 28.91 11.07
N LEU A 105 -44.16 29.65 10.11
CA LEU A 105 -43.72 30.98 9.70
C LEU A 105 -44.60 32.01 10.40
N ASN A 106 -44.02 32.85 11.26
CA ASN A 106 -44.72 34.01 11.82
C ASN A 106 -44.35 35.26 11.02
N TRP A 107 -45.10 35.53 9.95
CA TRP A 107 -44.82 36.68 9.08
C TRP A 107 -45.20 38.01 9.73
N GLU A 108 -44.46 39.05 9.37
CA GLU A 108 -44.91 40.43 9.54
C GLU A 108 -45.98 40.80 8.47
N THR A 109 -46.49 42.03 8.47
CA THR A 109 -47.31 42.57 7.37
C THR A 109 -46.64 42.40 6.01
N ALA A 110 -45.30 42.39 5.96
CA ALA A 110 -44.52 42.01 4.78
C ALA A 110 -44.19 40.50 4.74
N TYR A 111 -44.93 39.75 3.92
CA TYR A 111 -44.89 38.28 3.87
C TYR A 111 -44.56 37.71 2.48
N GLY A 112 -44.23 36.43 2.40
CA GLY A 112 -44.10 35.69 1.13
C GLY A 112 -45.45 35.22 0.58
N LYS A 113 -45.85 35.72 -0.59
CA LYS A 113 -47.05 35.25 -1.29
C LYS A 113 -46.78 33.97 -2.10
N ALA A 114 -45.61 33.89 -2.73
CA ALA A 114 -45.07 32.65 -3.25
C ALA A 114 -43.77 32.32 -2.53
N PHE A 115 -43.69 31.12 -1.95
CA PHE A 115 -42.51 30.65 -1.24
C PHE A 115 -42.45 29.12 -1.22
N LYS A 116 -41.27 28.61 -0.88
CA LYS A 116 -41.00 27.20 -0.63
C LYS A 116 -40.40 27.01 0.76
N ILE A 117 -40.66 25.86 1.38
CA ILE A 117 -39.78 25.34 2.44
C ILE A 117 -38.91 24.27 1.79
N GLN A 118 -37.61 24.36 2.02
CA GLN A 118 -36.63 23.42 1.48
C GLN A 118 -35.79 22.84 2.62
N THR A 119 -35.42 21.57 2.53
CA THR A 119 -34.38 20.95 3.38
C THR A 119 -33.11 20.67 2.59
N SER A 120 -31.99 20.59 3.30
CA SER A 120 -30.68 20.25 2.75
C SER A 120 -29.82 19.53 3.80
N ALA A 121 -28.95 18.64 3.37
CA ALA A 121 -27.91 18.06 4.23
C ALA A 121 -26.62 18.91 4.28
N ASP A 122 -26.38 19.75 3.26
CA ASP A 122 -25.12 20.46 3.03
C ASP A 122 -25.25 22.01 3.01
N GLY A 123 -26.47 22.55 2.96
CA GLY A 123 -26.76 23.99 2.93
C GLY A 123 -26.73 24.63 1.53
N SER A 124 -26.45 23.85 0.49
CA SER A 124 -26.23 24.27 -0.90
C SER A 124 -27.14 23.54 -1.91
N THR A 125 -27.38 22.24 -1.71
CA THR A 125 -28.27 21.37 -2.50
C THR A 125 -29.63 21.30 -1.80
N TRP A 126 -30.70 21.76 -2.43
CA TRP A 126 -32.00 21.99 -1.76
C TRP A 126 -33.14 21.16 -2.34
N THR A 127 -33.82 20.40 -1.47
CA THR A 127 -35.03 19.64 -1.81
C THR A 127 -36.27 20.41 -1.38
N ASP A 128 -37.23 20.61 -2.28
CA ASP A 128 -38.53 21.21 -1.96
C ASP A 128 -39.38 20.25 -1.12
N VAL A 129 -39.63 20.60 0.15
CA VAL A 129 -40.56 19.84 1.03
C VAL A 129 -41.93 20.50 1.15
N TYR A 130 -42.07 21.76 0.72
CA TYR A 130 -43.33 22.46 0.54
C TYR A 130 -43.19 23.60 -0.48
N SER A 131 -44.26 23.91 -1.21
CA SER A 131 -44.34 25.08 -2.10
C SER A 131 -45.74 25.67 -2.14
N THR A 132 -45.86 26.99 -2.17
CA THR A 132 -47.13 27.69 -2.42
C THR A 132 -46.93 28.93 -3.28
N THR A 133 -47.98 29.34 -3.99
CA THR A 133 -48.10 30.61 -4.74
C THR A 133 -49.21 31.51 -4.21
N THR A 134 -49.88 31.09 -3.12
CA THR A 134 -51.03 31.76 -2.51
C THR A 134 -50.91 31.85 -0.99
N GLY A 135 -49.70 32.14 -0.48
CA GLY A 135 -49.47 32.47 0.92
C GLY A 135 -50.29 33.68 1.36
N THR A 136 -50.71 33.70 2.63
CA THR A 136 -51.66 34.68 3.20
C THR A 136 -51.03 35.67 4.16
N GLY A 137 -49.77 35.47 4.55
CA GLY A 137 -49.16 36.17 5.68
C GLY A 137 -49.73 35.71 7.03
N GLY A 138 -49.37 36.44 8.09
CA GLY A 138 -49.67 36.08 9.49
C GLY A 138 -48.90 34.85 9.96
N VAL A 139 -49.42 34.14 10.97
CA VAL A 139 -48.87 32.85 11.40
C VAL A 139 -49.35 31.76 10.44
N GLN A 140 -48.41 31.11 9.74
CA GLN A 140 -48.67 30.00 8.84
C GLN A 140 -47.86 28.77 9.26
N THR A 141 -48.53 27.78 9.87
CA THR A 141 -47.97 26.44 10.07
C THR A 141 -48.22 25.57 8.83
N VAL A 142 -47.18 24.97 8.29
CA VAL A 142 -47.24 24.00 7.19
C VAL A 142 -46.68 22.66 7.65
N SER A 143 -47.45 21.58 7.47
CA SER A 143 -46.91 20.22 7.62
C SER A 143 -45.96 19.92 6.47
N VAL A 144 -44.81 19.35 6.77
CA VAL A 144 -43.80 18.93 5.79
C VAL A 144 -43.40 17.49 6.07
N ASN A 145 -42.75 16.83 5.11
CA ASN A 145 -42.13 15.54 5.34
C ASN A 145 -40.78 15.52 4.64
N GLY A 146 -39.71 15.38 5.42
CA GLY A 146 -38.35 15.32 4.93
C GLY A 146 -37.36 15.35 6.09
N SER A 147 -36.07 15.29 5.76
CA SER A 147 -34.98 15.40 6.72
C SER A 147 -33.87 16.27 6.14
N GLY A 148 -33.05 16.83 7.02
CA GLY A 148 -31.90 17.64 6.65
C GLY A 148 -31.24 18.27 7.87
N ARG A 149 -30.00 18.72 7.69
CA ARG A 149 -29.30 19.54 8.67
C ARG A 149 -29.68 21.02 8.55
N PHE A 150 -29.94 21.47 7.32
CA PHE A 150 -30.34 22.84 7.06
C PHE A 150 -31.78 22.89 6.55
N VAL A 151 -32.53 23.90 6.99
CA VAL A 151 -33.91 24.15 6.54
C VAL A 151 -34.01 25.62 6.18
N ARG A 152 -34.62 25.96 5.03
CA ARG A 152 -34.81 27.35 4.62
C ARG A 152 -36.21 27.65 4.09
N MET A 153 -36.66 28.87 4.36
CA MET A 153 -37.72 29.53 3.62
C MET A 153 -37.09 30.17 2.38
N TYR A 154 -37.57 29.82 1.19
CA TYR A 154 -37.14 30.39 -0.09
C TYR A 154 -38.31 31.10 -0.76
N GLY A 155 -38.32 32.43 -0.65
CA GLY A 155 -39.33 33.32 -1.20
C GLY A 155 -39.13 33.60 -2.68
N THR A 156 -40.20 33.52 -3.47
CA THR A 156 -40.20 33.70 -4.93
C THR A 156 -41.17 34.78 -5.45
N ALA A 157 -42.15 35.21 -4.64
CA ALA A 157 -42.88 36.46 -4.85
C ALA A 157 -43.40 37.03 -3.52
N ARG A 158 -43.13 38.30 -3.25
CA ARG A 158 -43.60 39.01 -2.04
C ARG A 158 -45.10 39.34 -2.10
N GLY A 159 -45.73 39.40 -0.93
CA GLY A 159 -47.13 39.78 -0.75
C GLY A 159 -47.36 41.29 -0.65
N THR A 160 -46.29 42.08 -0.46
CA THR A 160 -46.30 43.54 -0.42
C THR A 160 -45.09 44.11 -1.19
N GLN A 161 -44.95 45.43 -1.24
CA GLN A 161 -43.79 46.09 -1.85
C GLN A 161 -42.48 45.96 -1.06
N TYR A 162 -42.56 45.62 0.23
CA TYR A 162 -41.42 45.50 1.15
C TYR A 162 -40.73 44.14 1.01
N GLY A 163 -39.65 43.89 1.76
CA GLY A 163 -38.95 42.59 1.79
C GLY A 163 -39.79 41.47 2.43
N TYR A 164 -39.24 40.26 2.45
CA TYR A 164 -39.77 39.17 3.26
C TYR A 164 -39.40 39.43 4.72
N SER A 165 -40.35 39.38 5.65
CA SER A 165 -40.04 39.56 7.08
C SER A 165 -40.76 38.55 7.98
N LEU A 166 -39.98 37.93 8.85
CA LEU A 166 -40.42 36.90 9.80
C LEU A 166 -40.06 37.36 11.20
N TRP A 167 -41.05 37.40 12.09
CA TRP A 167 -40.84 37.46 13.54
C TRP A 167 -40.28 36.14 14.06
N GLU A 168 -40.66 35.00 13.46
CA GLU A 168 -40.21 33.67 13.86
C GLU A 168 -40.26 32.66 12.69
N PHE A 169 -39.29 31.75 12.65
CA PHE A 169 -39.09 30.68 11.67
C PHE A 169 -38.85 29.36 12.41
N GLN A 170 -39.95 28.77 12.86
CA GLN A 170 -39.95 27.65 13.79
C GLN A 170 -40.02 26.32 13.05
N VAL A 171 -38.93 25.55 13.14
CA VAL A 171 -38.79 24.23 12.49
C VAL A 171 -39.01 23.15 13.54
N TYR A 172 -40.04 22.33 13.36
CA TYR A 172 -40.45 21.29 14.31
C TYR A 172 -40.16 19.89 13.76
N GLY A 173 -39.77 18.97 14.63
CA GLY A 173 -39.36 17.64 14.23
C GLY A 173 -38.88 16.73 15.36
N SER A 174 -38.01 15.78 15.04
CA SER A 174 -37.35 14.91 16.01
C SER A 174 -35.89 14.65 15.65
N THR A 175 -35.04 14.59 16.68
CA THR A 175 -33.58 14.47 16.52
C THR A 175 -33.16 13.05 16.18
N GLY A 176 -32.25 12.90 15.21
CA GLY A 176 -31.71 11.60 14.80
C GLY A 176 -32.72 10.60 14.21
N GLY A 177 -33.89 11.07 13.77
CA GLY A 177 -35.06 10.24 13.44
C GLY A 177 -35.18 9.72 12.00
N GLY A 178 -34.24 10.00 11.09
CA GLY A 178 -34.41 9.63 9.67
C GLY A 178 -33.15 9.64 8.82
N THR A 179 -33.25 8.94 7.69
CA THR A 179 -32.13 8.60 6.81
C THR A 179 -32.29 9.27 5.42
N PRO A 180 -31.80 10.50 5.22
CA PRO A 180 -31.65 11.06 3.87
C PRO A 180 -30.48 10.41 3.11
N PRO A 181 -30.35 10.67 1.79
CA PRO A 181 -29.14 10.35 1.04
C PRO A 181 -27.91 10.97 1.70
N ALA A 182 -26.80 10.24 1.72
CA ALA A 182 -25.58 10.70 2.39
C ALA A 182 -25.01 11.97 1.73
N ALA A 183 -24.83 13.02 2.51
CA ALA A 183 -23.91 14.09 2.14
C ALA A 183 -22.47 13.55 2.22
N GLY A 184 -21.64 13.87 1.23
CA GLY A 184 -20.26 13.40 1.18
C GLY A 184 -19.44 13.89 2.37
N THR A 185 -18.70 12.98 2.99
CA THR A 185 -17.54 13.26 3.84
C THR A 185 -16.57 14.18 3.11
N LEU A 186 -15.87 15.06 3.81
CA LEU A 186 -14.75 15.81 3.24
C LEU A 186 -13.52 14.89 3.17
N LEU A 187 -13.08 14.57 1.96
CA LEU A 187 -12.11 13.52 1.67
C LEU A 187 -10.68 14.05 1.51
N SER A 188 -10.50 15.25 0.93
CA SER A 188 -9.17 15.79 0.61
C SER A 188 -8.43 16.43 1.80
N GLN A 189 -9.09 16.66 2.94
CA GLN A 189 -8.50 17.45 4.02
C GLN A 189 -7.31 16.73 4.68
N GLY A 190 -6.17 17.41 4.75
CA GLY A 190 -4.93 16.88 5.34
C GLY A 190 -4.27 15.76 4.51
N LYS A 191 -4.73 15.54 3.28
CA LYS A 191 -4.20 14.50 2.37
C LYS A 191 -2.97 14.99 1.60
N THR A 192 -2.24 14.05 1.01
CA THR A 192 -1.10 14.37 0.14
C THR A 192 -1.58 15.03 -1.15
N ALA A 193 -1.12 16.25 -1.41
CA ALA A 193 -1.38 16.99 -2.65
C ALA A 193 -0.09 17.28 -3.41
N THR A 194 -0.15 17.23 -4.74
CA THR A 194 0.94 17.55 -5.67
C THR A 194 0.43 18.43 -6.81
N ALA A 195 1.33 19.10 -7.52
CA ALA A 195 0.97 20.03 -8.59
C ALA A 195 1.99 20.00 -9.74
N SER A 196 1.58 20.49 -10.92
CA SER A 196 2.47 20.65 -12.09
C SER A 196 3.59 21.66 -11.85
N SER A 197 3.40 22.62 -10.96
CA SER A 197 4.42 23.55 -10.48
C SER A 197 3.95 24.27 -9.20
N THR A 198 4.86 25.01 -8.58
CA THR A 198 4.59 25.97 -7.50
C THR A 198 5.24 27.31 -7.85
N GLU A 199 4.55 28.43 -7.61
CA GLU A 199 5.06 29.79 -7.86
C GLU A 199 6.35 30.05 -7.06
N ASN A 200 6.35 29.61 -5.79
CA ASN A 200 7.50 29.58 -4.91
C ASN A 200 7.23 28.65 -3.70
N ALA A 201 8.25 28.40 -2.87
CA ALA A 201 8.17 27.51 -1.70
C ALA A 201 7.12 27.91 -0.64
N GLY A 202 6.66 29.17 -0.62
CA GLY A 202 5.57 29.63 0.25
C GLY A 202 4.16 29.33 -0.28
N THR A 203 4.03 28.67 -1.44
CA THR A 203 2.75 28.33 -2.09
C THR A 203 2.67 26.86 -2.54
N PRO A 204 2.98 25.88 -1.67
CA PRO A 204 3.04 24.47 -2.03
C PRO A 204 1.66 23.86 -2.33
N ALA A 205 1.63 22.72 -3.02
CA ALA A 205 0.37 22.01 -3.33
C ALA A 205 -0.43 21.62 -2.07
N SER A 206 0.25 21.29 -0.97
CA SER A 206 -0.37 20.98 0.34
C SER A 206 -1.14 22.16 0.94
N ALA A 207 -0.76 23.39 0.60
CA ALA A 207 -1.39 24.62 1.11
C ALA A 207 -2.74 24.93 0.45
N ALA A 208 -3.31 23.99 -0.31
CA ALA A 208 -4.68 24.03 -0.81
C ALA A 208 -5.52 22.83 -0.32
N VAL A 209 -5.05 22.10 0.70
CA VAL A 209 -5.77 21.00 1.36
C VAL A 209 -5.50 20.96 2.88
N ASP A 210 -4.95 22.03 3.45
CA ASP A 210 -4.51 22.10 4.86
C ASP A 210 -5.60 22.58 5.84
N GLY A 211 -6.74 23.05 5.34
CA GLY A 211 -7.89 23.53 6.11
C GLY A 211 -7.83 25.01 6.47
N ASN A 212 -6.81 25.73 5.99
CA ASN A 212 -6.54 27.11 6.35
C ASN A 212 -6.66 28.03 5.14
N THR A 213 -7.79 28.74 5.02
CA THR A 213 -8.02 29.70 3.92
C THR A 213 -7.15 30.96 3.98
N GLY A 214 -6.10 30.98 4.80
CA GLY A 214 -5.01 31.97 4.79
C GLY A 214 -3.72 31.46 4.11
N THR A 215 -3.63 30.17 3.78
CA THR A 215 -2.57 29.55 2.97
C THR A 215 -3.12 29.13 1.60
N ARG A 216 -2.25 29.00 0.58
CA ARG A 216 -2.69 28.69 -0.80
C ARG A 216 -1.63 27.93 -1.59
N TRP A 217 -2.08 27.07 -2.50
CA TRP A 217 -1.28 26.70 -3.67
C TRP A 217 -1.30 27.84 -4.71
N SER A 218 -0.20 27.99 -5.46
CA SER A 218 -0.12 28.88 -6.63
C SER A 218 0.79 28.25 -7.67
N SER A 219 0.40 28.24 -8.95
CA SER A 219 1.21 27.70 -10.04
C SER A 219 2.13 28.74 -10.69
N ALA A 220 3.11 28.27 -11.47
CA ALA A 220 3.76 29.10 -12.48
C ALA A 220 2.73 29.71 -13.45
N ALA A 221 3.05 30.86 -14.04
CA ALA A 221 2.18 31.64 -14.93
C ALA A 221 2.09 31.08 -16.38
N ALA A 222 1.78 29.79 -16.49
CA ALA A 222 1.68 29.03 -17.74
C ALA A 222 0.34 28.28 -17.88
N ASP A 223 0.07 27.73 -19.07
CA ASP A 223 -1.07 26.87 -19.37
C ASP A 223 -0.60 25.65 -20.19
N PRO A 224 -1.10 24.43 -19.93
CA PRO A 224 -1.95 24.04 -18.80
C PRO A 224 -1.17 23.95 -17.48
N GLN A 225 -1.88 23.89 -16.35
CA GLN A 225 -1.34 23.56 -15.02
C GLN A 225 -2.37 22.74 -14.24
N TRP A 226 -1.94 22.01 -13.20
CA TRP A 226 -2.84 21.21 -12.36
C TRP A 226 -2.42 21.17 -10.90
N LEU A 227 -3.41 20.96 -10.04
CA LEU A 227 -3.29 20.62 -8.62
C LEU A 227 -4.10 19.34 -8.39
N GLN A 228 -3.50 18.32 -7.79
CA GLN A 228 -4.16 17.07 -7.44
C GLN A 228 -4.03 16.73 -5.96
N VAL A 229 -4.95 15.92 -5.47
CA VAL A 229 -4.94 15.30 -4.15
C VAL A 229 -5.10 13.79 -4.26
N ASP A 230 -4.36 13.05 -3.44
CA ASP A 230 -4.51 11.60 -3.22
C ASP A 230 -5.39 11.37 -1.98
N LEU A 231 -6.61 10.91 -2.19
CA LEU A 231 -7.56 10.62 -1.10
C LEU A 231 -7.15 9.38 -0.27
N GLY A 232 -6.20 8.58 -0.76
CA GLY A 232 -5.71 7.34 -0.14
C GLY A 232 -6.49 6.08 -0.56
N ALA A 233 -7.79 6.20 -0.81
CA ALA A 233 -8.67 5.13 -1.30
C ALA A 233 -9.51 5.62 -2.49
N THR A 234 -10.12 4.71 -3.25
CA THR A 234 -11.03 5.09 -4.36
C THR A 234 -12.40 5.44 -3.80
N ASP A 235 -12.62 6.73 -3.52
CA ASP A 235 -13.86 7.23 -2.95
C ASP A 235 -14.90 7.59 -4.04
N THR A 236 -16.18 7.67 -3.65
CA THR A 236 -17.27 8.11 -4.54
C THR A 236 -17.53 9.60 -4.34
N ILE A 237 -17.14 10.42 -5.32
CA ILE A 237 -17.21 11.88 -5.24
C ILE A 237 -18.61 12.39 -5.61
N SER A 238 -19.16 13.25 -4.75
CA SER A 238 -20.45 13.93 -4.93
C SER A 238 -20.31 15.43 -5.23
N SER A 239 -19.23 16.07 -4.78
CA SER A 239 -18.94 17.47 -5.09
C SER A 239 -17.46 17.82 -4.91
N VAL A 240 -17.04 18.91 -5.55
CA VAL A 240 -15.72 19.52 -5.37
C VAL A 240 -15.91 21.02 -5.16
N ALA A 241 -15.42 21.56 -4.05
CA ALA A 241 -15.37 22.99 -3.81
C ALA A 241 -13.97 23.55 -4.07
N LEU A 242 -13.92 24.63 -4.84
CA LEU A 242 -12.73 25.40 -5.18
C LEU A 242 -12.84 26.76 -4.49
N ASN A 243 -11.93 27.06 -3.57
CA ASN A 243 -11.76 28.41 -3.03
C ASN A 243 -10.64 29.09 -3.82
N TRP A 244 -10.99 29.71 -4.95
CA TRP A 244 -10.03 30.37 -5.83
C TRP A 244 -9.52 31.68 -5.25
N GLU A 245 -8.26 32.00 -5.53
CA GLU A 245 -7.75 33.37 -5.43
C GLU A 245 -8.25 34.23 -6.62
N THR A 246 -7.88 35.52 -6.63
CA THR A 246 -7.99 36.41 -7.80
C THR A 246 -7.41 35.78 -9.08
N ALA A 247 -6.34 34.99 -8.94
CA ALA A 247 -5.68 34.21 -9.98
C ALA A 247 -6.38 32.85 -10.21
N TYR A 248 -7.57 32.86 -10.83
CA TYR A 248 -8.39 31.66 -11.04
C TYR A 248 -8.34 31.07 -12.46
N GLY A 249 -8.80 29.82 -12.59
CA GLY A 249 -9.01 29.16 -13.89
C GLY A 249 -10.27 29.63 -14.60
N LYS A 250 -10.13 30.27 -15.76
CA LYS A 250 -11.26 30.63 -16.64
C LYS A 250 -11.74 29.43 -17.46
N ALA A 251 -10.81 28.61 -17.94
CA ALA A 251 -11.10 27.27 -18.46
C ALA A 251 -10.34 26.23 -17.64
N PHE A 252 -11.08 25.25 -17.13
CA PHE A 252 -10.52 24.15 -16.33
C PHE A 252 -11.46 22.94 -16.34
N LYS A 253 -10.92 21.82 -15.86
CA LYS A 253 -11.63 20.56 -15.65
C LYS A 253 -11.44 20.11 -14.20
N ILE A 254 -12.42 19.37 -13.67
CA ILE A 254 -12.16 18.46 -12.55
C ILE A 254 -12.08 17.05 -13.15
N GLN A 255 -11.03 16.34 -12.80
CA GLN A 255 -10.79 14.97 -13.28
C GLN A 255 -10.60 14.01 -12.11
N THR A 256 -11.08 12.79 -12.26
CA THR A 256 -10.76 11.66 -11.37
C THR A 256 -9.80 10.69 -12.03
N SER A 257 -9.06 9.98 -11.18
CA SER A 257 -8.20 8.86 -11.59
C SER A 257 -8.10 7.85 -10.44
N THR A 258 -7.92 6.58 -10.76
CA THR A 258 -7.55 5.52 -9.80
C THR A 258 -6.04 5.31 -9.72
N ASP A 259 -5.27 5.74 -10.72
CA ASP A 259 -3.83 5.46 -10.90
C ASP A 259 -2.95 6.72 -11.02
N GLY A 260 -3.50 7.90 -10.76
CA GLY A 260 -2.84 9.20 -10.88
C GLY A 260 -2.49 9.63 -12.32
N SER A 261 -2.85 8.82 -13.33
CA SER A 261 -2.21 8.85 -14.65
C SER A 261 -3.22 8.83 -15.78
N THR A 262 -4.25 7.99 -15.65
CA THR A 262 -5.41 7.87 -16.53
C THR A 262 -6.54 8.70 -15.93
N TRP A 263 -6.91 9.79 -16.60
CA TRP A 263 -7.80 10.81 -16.03
C TRP A 263 -9.14 10.90 -16.77
N THR A 264 -10.24 10.77 -16.03
CA THR A 264 -11.62 10.92 -16.53
C THR A 264 -12.15 12.30 -16.18
N ASP A 265 -12.69 13.03 -17.15
CA ASP A 265 -13.36 14.32 -16.92
C ASP A 265 -14.69 14.11 -16.18
N ILE A 266 -14.82 14.63 -14.96
CA ILE A 266 -16.09 14.65 -14.21
C ILE A 266 -16.70 16.05 -14.13
N TYR A 267 -15.96 17.07 -14.56
CA TYR A 267 -16.46 18.43 -14.83
C TYR A 267 -15.56 19.14 -15.85
N SER A 268 -16.13 20.04 -16.65
CA SER A 268 -15.37 20.94 -17.52
C SER A 268 -16.09 22.28 -17.69
N THR A 269 -15.34 23.39 -17.70
CA THR A 269 -15.86 24.72 -18.05
C THR A 269 -14.85 25.53 -18.85
N THR A 270 -15.34 26.46 -19.66
CA THR A 270 -14.56 27.51 -20.35
C THR A 270 -14.95 28.92 -19.90
N THR A 271 -15.84 29.02 -18.91
CA THR A 271 -16.39 30.28 -18.37
C THR A 271 -16.42 30.26 -16.84
N GLY A 272 -15.35 29.76 -16.22
CA GLY A 272 -15.14 29.85 -14.77
C GLY A 272 -15.17 31.31 -14.29
N THR A 273 -15.64 31.53 -13.06
CA THR A 273 -15.89 32.87 -12.48
C THR A 273 -14.91 33.26 -11.38
N GLY A 274 -14.12 32.31 -10.88
CA GLY A 274 -13.33 32.49 -9.66
C GLY A 274 -14.19 32.56 -8.39
N GLY A 275 -13.56 32.96 -7.29
CA GLY A 275 -14.14 32.95 -5.94
C GLY A 275 -14.43 31.52 -5.44
N ASN A 276 -15.36 31.39 -4.50
CA ASN A 276 -15.79 30.09 -3.99
C ASN A 276 -16.77 29.45 -4.97
N GLN A 277 -16.40 28.31 -5.55
CA GLN A 277 -17.22 27.53 -6.48
C GLN A 277 -17.42 26.12 -5.94
N THR A 278 -18.64 25.73 -5.56
CA THR A 278 -18.98 24.32 -5.31
C THR A 278 -19.54 23.71 -6.58
N LEU A 279 -18.93 22.63 -7.04
CA LEU A 279 -19.26 21.91 -8.26
C LEU A 279 -19.90 20.57 -7.85
N THR A 280 -21.20 20.38 -8.14
CA THR A 280 -21.80 19.04 -8.09
C THR A 280 -21.20 18.20 -9.21
N VAL A 281 -20.60 17.06 -8.86
CA VAL A 281 -19.93 16.16 -9.81
C VAL A 281 -20.25 14.71 -9.45
N SER A 282 -20.10 13.80 -10.40
CA SER A 282 -20.32 12.36 -10.16
C SER A 282 -19.19 11.54 -10.77
N GLY A 283 -18.50 10.76 -9.95
CA GLY A 283 -17.47 9.81 -10.37
C GLY A 283 -16.76 9.22 -9.17
N SER A 284 -15.89 8.25 -9.41
CA SER A 284 -15.02 7.67 -8.38
C SER A 284 -13.56 7.77 -8.79
N GLY A 285 -12.68 7.85 -7.79
CA GLY A 285 -11.24 7.93 -8.00
C GLY A 285 -10.49 8.12 -6.69
N ARG A 286 -9.28 7.57 -6.63
CA ARG A 286 -8.34 7.83 -5.53
C ARG A 286 -7.65 9.18 -5.67
N TYR A 287 -7.40 9.59 -6.91
CA TYR A 287 -6.78 10.86 -7.25
C TYR A 287 -7.83 11.79 -7.86
N VAL A 288 -7.82 13.04 -7.42
CA VAL A 288 -8.72 14.08 -7.93
C VAL A 288 -7.88 15.30 -8.25
N ARG A 289 -8.09 15.91 -9.42
CA ARG A 289 -7.34 17.11 -9.80
C ARG A 289 -8.19 18.18 -10.44
N MET A 290 -7.85 19.43 -10.12
CA MET A 290 -8.16 20.58 -10.96
C MET A 290 -7.12 20.63 -12.07
N TYR A 291 -7.55 20.54 -13.33
CA TYR A 291 -6.71 20.66 -14.52
C TYR A 291 -7.07 21.92 -15.30
N GLY A 292 -6.26 22.97 -15.15
CA GLY A 292 -6.43 24.28 -15.74
C GLY A 292 -5.91 24.35 -17.16
N THR A 293 -6.71 24.92 -18.07
CA THR A 293 -6.38 25.06 -19.50
C THR A 293 -6.44 26.50 -20.03
N THR A 294 -7.03 27.45 -19.29
CA THR A 294 -6.86 28.90 -19.55
C THR A 294 -7.05 29.70 -18.26
N ARG A 295 -6.06 30.50 -17.88
CA ARG A 295 -6.12 31.41 -16.71
C ARG A 295 -7.01 32.62 -16.97
N ALA A 296 -7.55 33.20 -15.90
CA ALA A 296 -8.38 34.40 -15.95
C ALA A 296 -7.57 35.72 -15.90
N THR A 297 -6.32 35.65 -15.44
CA THR A 297 -5.42 36.80 -15.27
C THR A 297 -4.04 36.48 -15.86
N GLY A 298 -3.08 37.41 -15.73
CA GLY A 298 -1.67 37.15 -16.13
C GLY A 298 -0.91 36.24 -15.17
N TYR A 299 -1.38 36.06 -13.94
CA TYR A 299 -0.77 35.20 -12.91
C TYR A 299 -1.10 33.71 -13.16
N GLY A 300 -0.60 32.80 -12.31
CA GLY A 300 -0.89 31.36 -12.37
C GLY A 300 -2.34 30.98 -12.03
N TYR A 301 -2.54 29.72 -11.68
CA TYR A 301 -3.73 29.23 -10.99
C TYR A 301 -3.43 29.21 -9.49
N SER A 302 -4.31 29.73 -8.64
CA SER A 302 -4.14 29.71 -7.19
C SER A 302 -5.44 29.39 -6.46
N LEU A 303 -5.34 28.46 -5.52
CA LEU A 303 -6.43 27.94 -4.70
C LEU A 303 -6.02 28.03 -3.22
N TRP A 304 -6.85 28.69 -2.42
CA TRP A 304 -6.75 28.65 -0.96
C TRP A 304 -7.23 27.30 -0.40
N GLU A 305 -8.16 26.63 -1.09
CA GLU A 305 -8.66 25.30 -0.72
C GLU A 305 -9.22 24.54 -1.94
N PHE A 306 -9.03 23.23 -1.94
CA PHE A 306 -9.44 22.25 -2.97
C PHE A 306 -10.12 21.07 -2.28
N GLN A 307 -11.38 21.28 -1.92
CA GLN A 307 -12.14 20.40 -1.04
C GLN A 307 -12.95 19.40 -1.86
N VAL A 308 -12.57 18.12 -1.79
CA VAL A 308 -13.27 17.01 -2.43
C VAL A 308 -14.23 16.40 -1.42
N PHE A 309 -15.51 16.32 -1.76
CA PHE A 309 -16.54 15.71 -0.93
C PHE A 309 -17.13 14.47 -1.60
N GLY A 310 -17.32 13.41 -0.83
CA GLY A 310 -17.84 12.16 -1.33
C GLY A 310 -18.07 11.14 -0.22
N THR A 311 -18.69 10.01 -0.54
CA THR A 311 -18.69 8.88 0.39
C THR A 311 -17.30 8.26 0.36
N ALA A 312 -16.59 8.34 1.49
CA ALA A 312 -15.37 7.58 1.69
C ALA A 312 -15.67 6.09 1.46
N GLY A 313 -14.76 5.38 0.80
CA GLY A 313 -14.84 3.91 0.72
C GLY A 313 -15.01 3.34 2.12
N ASP A 314 -15.95 2.40 2.29
CA ASP A 314 -16.13 1.76 3.58
C ASP A 314 -14.86 0.99 3.93
N GLY A 315 -14.27 1.32 5.09
CA GLY A 315 -12.93 0.89 5.52
C GLY A 315 -12.79 -0.60 5.84
N GLY A 316 -13.64 -1.45 5.27
CA GLY A 316 -13.22 -2.80 4.94
C GLY A 316 -12.07 -2.74 3.94
N GLY A 317 -11.33 -3.84 3.87
CA GLY A 317 -10.54 -4.09 2.70
C GLY A 317 -11.43 -4.17 1.45
N PRO A 318 -10.85 -3.95 0.27
CA PRO A 318 -11.54 -3.53 -0.94
C PRO A 318 -12.85 -4.27 -1.24
N THR A 319 -13.95 -3.58 -0.94
CA THR A 319 -15.26 -3.89 -1.51
C THR A 319 -15.12 -3.90 -3.03
N THR A 320 -15.69 -4.93 -3.66
CA THR A 320 -15.50 -5.19 -5.09
C THR A 320 -15.88 -3.98 -5.94
N PRO A 321 -15.25 -3.78 -7.12
CA PRO A 321 -15.76 -2.85 -8.11
C PRO A 321 -17.28 -3.05 -8.32
N PRO A 322 -18.03 -2.00 -8.69
CA PRO A 322 -19.44 -2.18 -9.06
C PRO A 322 -19.52 -3.28 -10.11
N THR A 323 -20.48 -4.19 -9.97
CA THR A 323 -20.64 -5.34 -10.88
C THR A 323 -21.23 -4.91 -12.23
N THR A 324 -20.44 -4.14 -12.98
CA THR A 324 -19.91 -4.67 -14.24
C THR A 324 -18.81 -5.68 -13.86
N ASP A 325 -19.14 -6.93 -13.56
CA ASP A 325 -19.44 -7.92 -14.59
C ASP A 325 -20.06 -7.36 -15.90
N PRO A 326 -19.24 -7.07 -16.93
CA PRO A 326 -19.72 -6.88 -18.29
C PRO A 326 -20.00 -8.23 -18.99
N GLY A 327 -20.45 -9.25 -18.24
CA GLY A 327 -20.53 -10.66 -18.65
C GLY A 327 -19.16 -11.27 -18.99
N GLY A 328 -18.06 -10.78 -18.39
CA GLY A 328 -16.76 -10.73 -19.06
C GLY A 328 -15.56 -11.19 -18.22
N PRO A 329 -14.60 -11.95 -18.80
CA PRO A 329 -13.38 -12.35 -18.13
C PRO A 329 -12.42 -11.16 -17.94
N ILE A 330 -11.61 -11.22 -16.87
CA ILE A 330 -10.54 -10.25 -16.59
C ILE A 330 -9.52 -10.32 -17.73
N GLN A 331 -9.22 -9.18 -18.33
CA GLN A 331 -8.24 -9.10 -19.42
C GLN A 331 -6.82 -9.11 -18.84
N GLY A 332 -5.94 -9.91 -19.44
CA GLY A 332 -4.51 -9.84 -19.18
C GLY A 332 -3.82 -8.82 -20.09
N GLY A 333 -2.64 -8.36 -19.67
CA GLY A 333 -1.87 -7.32 -20.33
C GLY A 333 -2.34 -5.91 -20.00
N GLY A 334 -1.99 -4.97 -20.89
CA GLY A 334 -2.24 -3.54 -20.70
C GLY A 334 -0.97 -2.74 -20.45
N ASP A 335 -1.16 -1.46 -20.10
CA ASP A 335 -0.08 -0.55 -19.72
C ASP A 335 0.53 -0.89 -18.34
N LEU A 336 1.85 -0.75 -18.22
CA LEU A 336 2.63 -1.08 -17.02
C LEU A 336 2.64 0.03 -15.95
N GLY A 337 1.99 1.18 -16.20
CA GLY A 337 1.80 2.24 -15.22
C GLY A 337 2.93 3.29 -15.16
N PRO A 338 2.67 4.45 -14.50
CA PRO A 338 3.53 5.63 -14.55
C PRO A 338 4.93 5.42 -13.97
N ASN A 339 5.08 4.43 -13.10
CA ASN A 339 6.29 4.13 -12.35
C ASN A 339 7.25 3.20 -13.11
N VAL A 340 6.83 2.71 -14.28
CA VAL A 340 7.68 1.99 -15.23
C VAL A 340 8.15 2.98 -16.29
N LYS A 341 9.44 3.29 -16.30
CA LYS A 341 10.09 4.15 -17.30
C LYS A 341 10.70 3.25 -18.37
N VAL A 342 10.40 3.50 -19.65
CA VAL A 342 10.85 2.66 -20.75
C VAL A 342 11.59 3.51 -21.78
N PHE A 343 12.91 3.36 -21.83
CA PHE A 343 13.79 4.08 -22.73
C PHE A 343 14.15 3.22 -23.93
N ASP A 344 14.23 3.82 -25.12
CA ASP A 344 14.92 3.27 -26.29
C ASP A 344 16.09 4.18 -26.70
N PRO A 345 17.04 3.73 -27.55
CA PRO A 345 18.20 4.53 -27.92
C PRO A 345 17.89 5.86 -28.64
N SER A 346 16.62 6.12 -28.99
CA SER A 346 16.16 7.38 -29.60
C SER A 346 15.46 8.31 -28.60
N THR A 347 15.22 7.86 -27.38
CA THR A 347 14.51 8.62 -26.35
C THR A 347 15.37 9.81 -25.90
N PRO A 348 14.84 11.06 -25.93
CA PRO A 348 15.61 12.24 -25.52
C PRO A 348 15.80 12.28 -24.00
N ASP A 349 16.91 12.88 -23.57
CA ASP A 349 17.25 13.17 -22.17
C ASP A 349 17.05 11.98 -21.20
N ILE A 350 17.63 10.83 -21.55
CA ILE A 350 17.63 9.65 -20.67
C ILE A 350 18.36 9.97 -19.36
N GLN A 351 19.59 10.53 -19.43
CA GLN A 351 20.36 10.84 -18.23
C GLN A 351 19.61 11.79 -17.29
N GLY A 352 19.01 12.88 -17.78
CA GLY A 352 18.25 13.79 -16.93
C GLY A 352 17.02 13.16 -16.26
N GLN A 353 16.45 12.09 -16.85
CA GLN A 353 15.37 11.31 -16.24
C GLN A 353 15.88 10.28 -15.22
N LEU A 354 17.04 9.67 -15.45
CA LEU A 354 17.71 8.81 -14.47
C LEU A 354 18.16 9.64 -13.24
N ASP A 355 18.77 10.80 -13.48
CA ASP A 355 19.19 11.75 -12.45
C ASP A 355 18.00 12.21 -11.58
N GLN A 356 16.81 12.41 -12.17
CA GLN A 356 15.60 12.76 -11.42
C GLN A 356 15.11 11.62 -10.52
N ILE A 357 15.16 10.38 -11.00
CA ILE A 357 14.82 9.18 -10.20
C ILE A 357 15.84 9.04 -9.06
N PHE A 358 17.14 9.17 -9.36
CA PHE A 358 18.19 9.11 -8.35
C PHE A 358 18.04 10.20 -7.29
N GLN A 359 17.86 11.46 -7.67
CA GLN A 359 17.67 12.57 -6.72
C GLN A 359 16.46 12.39 -5.81
N GLN A 360 15.40 11.73 -6.28
CA GLN A 360 14.26 11.37 -5.44
C GLN A 360 14.57 10.16 -4.54
N GLN A 361 15.33 9.19 -5.02
CA GLN A 361 15.46 7.87 -4.39
C GLN A 361 16.76 7.62 -3.62
N GLU A 362 17.81 8.44 -3.77
CA GLU A 362 19.14 8.21 -3.18
C GLU A 362 19.07 7.96 -1.68
N SER A 363 18.40 8.86 -0.95
CA SER A 363 18.20 8.79 0.51
C SER A 363 16.81 8.30 0.92
N ASN A 364 15.97 7.85 -0.02
CA ASN A 364 14.57 7.53 0.23
C ASN A 364 14.36 6.12 0.82
N GLN A 365 15.05 5.83 1.93
CA GLN A 365 15.14 4.49 2.49
C GLN A 365 13.77 3.88 2.86
N PHE A 366 12.81 4.68 3.34
CA PHE A 366 11.54 4.16 3.87
C PHE A 366 10.27 4.74 3.21
N GLY A 367 10.38 5.65 2.24
CA GLY A 367 9.22 6.24 1.56
C GLY A 367 8.54 5.29 0.57
N ASP A 368 7.39 5.71 0.04
CA ASP A 368 6.49 4.85 -0.75
C ASP A 368 6.76 4.85 -2.27
N ALA A 369 7.68 5.70 -2.75
CA ALA A 369 8.04 5.76 -4.17
C ALA A 369 8.81 4.50 -4.62
N ARG A 370 8.49 4.02 -5.82
CA ARG A 370 8.95 2.76 -6.43
C ARG A 370 9.17 3.00 -7.91
N TYR A 371 10.25 2.49 -8.50
CA TYR A 371 10.56 2.68 -9.91
C TYR A 371 11.13 1.42 -10.58
N GLN A 372 10.63 1.15 -11.78
CA GLN A 372 11.28 0.23 -12.72
C GLN A 372 11.77 1.06 -13.91
N VAL A 373 13.08 1.02 -14.16
CA VAL A 373 13.69 1.48 -15.40
C VAL A 373 13.83 0.27 -16.32
N PHE A 374 13.43 0.44 -17.58
CA PHE A 374 13.60 -0.52 -18.65
C PHE A 374 14.32 0.11 -19.84
N PHE A 375 15.35 -0.57 -20.34
CA PHE A 375 16.03 -0.25 -21.59
C PHE A 375 15.63 -1.25 -22.68
N LYS A 376 15.08 -0.78 -23.80
CA LYS A 376 14.80 -1.63 -24.98
C LYS A 376 16.10 -2.12 -25.64
N PRO A 377 16.06 -3.21 -26.43
CA PRO A 377 17.22 -3.66 -27.21
C PRO A 377 17.86 -2.54 -28.04
N GLY A 378 19.19 -2.46 -28.00
CA GLY A 378 19.99 -1.41 -28.62
C GLY A 378 21.21 -0.97 -27.80
N THR A 379 21.82 0.16 -28.16
CA THR A 379 23.04 0.68 -27.53
C THR A 379 22.85 2.11 -27.05
N TYR A 380 23.16 2.34 -25.78
CA TYR A 380 23.09 3.63 -25.09
C TYR A 380 24.52 4.09 -24.78
N ASN A 381 24.78 5.41 -24.79
CA ASN A 381 26.15 5.94 -24.71
C ASN A 381 26.22 7.14 -23.78
N GLY A 382 27.24 7.18 -22.92
CA GLY A 382 27.48 8.29 -22.00
C GLY A 382 26.50 8.37 -20.84
N LEU A 383 25.91 7.24 -20.43
CA LEU A 383 25.05 7.14 -19.26
C LEU A 383 25.86 6.80 -18.00
N ASN A 384 25.44 7.33 -16.87
CA ASN A 384 25.79 6.83 -15.53
C ASN A 384 24.48 6.74 -14.74
N ASP A 385 23.87 5.54 -14.72
CA ASP A 385 22.61 5.32 -14.03
C ASP A 385 22.88 5.10 -12.54
N GLN A 386 22.69 6.14 -11.72
CA GLN A 386 22.89 6.04 -10.28
C GLN A 386 21.64 5.46 -9.64
N VAL A 387 21.74 4.26 -9.06
CA VAL A 387 20.57 3.49 -8.62
C VAL A 387 20.26 3.76 -7.14
N GLY A 388 19.19 4.53 -6.89
CA GLY A 388 18.68 4.83 -5.55
C GLY A 388 17.87 3.69 -4.93
N PHE A 389 17.25 3.94 -3.77
CA PHE A 389 16.33 2.98 -3.13
C PHE A 389 15.12 2.65 -4.03
N TYR A 390 14.60 1.44 -3.90
CA TYR A 390 13.44 0.91 -4.61
C TYR A 390 13.43 1.14 -6.13
N THR A 391 14.62 1.15 -6.73
CA THR A 391 14.82 1.31 -8.16
C THR A 391 15.35 0.00 -8.73
N SER A 392 14.61 -0.57 -9.68
CA SER A 392 15.04 -1.72 -10.47
C SER A 392 15.38 -1.25 -11.87
N VAL A 393 16.60 -1.54 -12.34
CA VAL A 393 17.08 -1.24 -13.69
C VAL A 393 17.13 -2.55 -14.48
N SER A 394 16.59 -2.61 -15.69
CA SER A 394 16.63 -3.85 -16.46
C SER A 394 16.68 -3.65 -17.98
N GLY A 395 17.38 -4.53 -18.67
CA GLY A 395 17.28 -4.64 -20.12
C GLY A 395 16.09 -5.50 -20.54
N LEU A 396 15.34 -5.06 -21.55
CA LEU A 396 14.26 -5.81 -22.19
C LEU A 396 14.77 -6.72 -23.33
N GLY A 397 16.06 -7.04 -23.33
CA GLY A 397 16.69 -8.03 -24.21
C GLY A 397 16.21 -9.44 -23.93
N ARG A 398 16.37 -10.35 -24.89
CA ARG A 398 16.31 -11.79 -24.58
C ARG A 398 17.60 -12.22 -23.85
N ASN A 399 18.71 -11.54 -24.13
CA ASN A 399 20.03 -11.70 -23.53
C ASN A 399 20.61 -10.36 -23.08
N PRO A 400 21.66 -10.34 -22.23
CA PRO A 400 22.29 -9.09 -21.77
C PRO A 400 22.82 -8.24 -22.92
N ASP A 401 23.51 -8.89 -23.87
CA ASP A 401 24.16 -8.26 -25.03
C ASP A 401 23.17 -7.62 -26.02
N ASP A 402 21.87 -7.90 -25.90
CA ASP A 402 20.85 -7.20 -26.70
C ASP A 402 20.66 -5.74 -26.23
N VAL A 403 21.09 -5.40 -25.01
CA VAL A 403 20.95 -4.07 -24.37
C VAL A 403 22.32 -3.62 -23.85
N GLN A 404 23.05 -2.84 -24.65
CA GLN A 404 24.38 -2.35 -24.28
C GLN A 404 24.32 -0.94 -23.69
N ILE A 405 24.83 -0.79 -22.47
CA ILE A 405 25.14 0.49 -21.85
C ILE A 405 26.66 0.74 -22.03
N ASN A 406 27.03 1.76 -22.81
CA ASN A 406 28.39 2.30 -22.85
C ASN A 406 28.46 3.44 -21.84
N GLY A 407 28.85 3.10 -20.62
CA GLY A 407 28.45 3.80 -19.40
C GLY A 407 28.44 2.86 -18.20
N ASP A 408 28.02 3.37 -17.05
CA ASP A 408 28.07 2.70 -15.75
C ASP A 408 26.66 2.56 -15.13
N ILE A 409 26.41 1.53 -14.30
CA ILE A 409 25.15 1.37 -13.53
C ILE A 409 25.50 1.41 -12.03
N THR A 410 25.69 2.62 -11.52
CA THR A 410 26.39 2.86 -10.26
C THR A 410 25.50 2.75 -9.03
N VAL A 411 26.00 2.07 -8.00
CA VAL A 411 25.63 2.33 -6.60
C VAL A 411 26.87 2.74 -5.83
N ASP A 412 26.79 3.85 -5.10
CA ASP A 412 27.78 4.30 -4.12
C ASP A 412 27.08 4.75 -2.83
N ALA A 413 27.84 5.15 -1.80
CA ALA A 413 27.33 5.48 -0.47
C ALA A 413 27.42 6.98 -0.12
N GLY A 414 27.31 7.87 -1.13
CA GLY A 414 27.42 9.32 -0.96
C GLY A 414 26.50 9.87 0.13
N TRP A 415 25.20 9.60 0.04
CA TRP A 415 24.19 9.99 1.03
C TRP A 415 24.50 9.61 2.49
N PHE A 416 25.23 8.52 2.72
CA PHE A 416 25.58 8.02 4.05
C PHE A 416 27.10 8.07 4.32
N ASN A 417 27.77 9.08 3.76
CA ASN A 417 29.17 9.43 4.03
C ASN A 417 30.18 8.31 3.74
N GLY A 418 29.92 7.50 2.70
CA GLY A 418 30.75 6.36 2.32
C GLY A 418 30.41 5.05 3.03
N ASN A 419 29.42 5.02 3.93
CA ASN A 419 28.92 3.79 4.53
C ASN A 419 27.82 3.14 3.68
N ALA A 420 28.11 1.98 3.07
CA ALA A 420 27.17 1.25 2.23
C ALA A 420 26.26 0.28 3.01
N THR A 421 26.36 0.13 4.35
CA THR A 421 25.55 -0.85 5.13
C THR A 421 24.04 -0.59 5.12
N GLN A 422 23.57 0.46 4.45
CA GLN A 422 22.15 0.74 4.23
C GLN A 422 21.75 0.83 2.75
N ASN A 423 22.64 0.48 1.81
CA ASN A 423 22.35 0.48 0.36
C ASN A 423 21.50 -0.74 -0.06
N PHE A 424 20.28 -0.80 0.47
CA PHE A 424 19.30 -1.86 0.26
C PHE A 424 18.40 -1.63 -0.98
N TRP A 425 17.58 -2.63 -1.26
CA TRP A 425 16.36 -2.56 -2.07
C TRP A 425 16.53 -1.92 -3.46
N ARG A 426 17.51 -2.37 -4.24
CA ARG A 426 17.75 -1.92 -5.62
C ARG A 426 18.33 -3.03 -6.48
N SER A 427 17.98 -3.11 -7.77
CA SER A 427 18.40 -4.24 -8.61
C SER A 427 18.83 -3.82 -10.00
N VAL A 428 19.71 -4.62 -10.61
CA VAL A 428 20.07 -4.52 -12.02
C VAL A 428 19.95 -5.91 -12.69
N GLU A 429 19.30 -5.98 -13.86
CA GLU A 429 19.01 -7.25 -14.53
C GLU A 429 19.11 -7.22 -16.07
N ASN A 430 19.68 -8.27 -16.67
CA ASN A 430 19.56 -8.61 -18.10
C ASN A 430 20.01 -7.48 -19.08
N LEU A 431 21.18 -6.90 -18.83
CA LEU A 431 21.83 -5.91 -19.72
C LEU A 431 23.37 -6.06 -19.71
N ALA A 432 24.02 -5.49 -20.73
CA ALA A 432 25.47 -5.36 -20.81
C ALA A 432 25.93 -3.95 -20.38
N ILE A 433 27.02 -3.87 -19.62
CA ILE A 433 27.64 -2.66 -19.10
C ILE A 433 29.08 -2.60 -19.62
N LYS A 434 29.48 -1.45 -20.16
CA LYS A 434 30.86 -1.15 -20.58
C LYS A 434 31.32 0.10 -19.82
N PRO A 435 31.89 -0.07 -18.61
CA PRO A 435 32.14 1.04 -17.69
C PRO A 435 33.12 2.06 -18.25
N VAL A 436 32.90 3.35 -17.99
CA VAL A 436 33.76 4.43 -18.55
C VAL A 436 35.16 4.42 -17.97
N SER A 437 35.33 3.84 -16.77
CA SER A 437 36.60 3.72 -16.06
C SER A 437 37.34 2.41 -16.34
N GLY A 438 36.66 1.41 -16.90
CA GLY A 438 37.10 0.02 -16.97
C GLY A 438 36.52 -0.87 -15.85
N ASP A 439 36.10 -0.28 -14.72
CA ASP A 439 35.40 -0.96 -13.62
C ASP A 439 34.03 -0.31 -13.35
N ASP A 440 32.98 -1.12 -13.21
CA ASP A 440 31.65 -0.70 -12.72
C ASP A 440 31.64 -0.63 -11.18
N ARG A 441 30.67 0.07 -10.55
CA ARG A 441 30.52 0.06 -9.07
C ARG A 441 29.12 -0.31 -8.61
N TRP A 442 29.00 -1.44 -7.92
CA TRP A 442 27.76 -1.91 -7.27
C TRP A 442 27.94 -2.00 -5.75
N ALA A 443 28.14 -0.84 -5.09
CA ALA A 443 28.42 -0.76 -3.65
C ALA A 443 27.16 -0.91 -2.77
N VAL A 444 26.62 -2.13 -2.73
CA VAL A 444 25.34 -2.44 -2.09
C VAL A 444 25.46 -3.17 -0.75
N ALA A 445 24.32 -3.30 -0.06
CA ALA A 445 24.13 -4.19 1.07
C ALA A 445 23.11 -5.31 0.71
N GLN A 446 22.34 -5.80 1.68
CA GLN A 446 21.35 -6.86 1.49
C GLN A 446 20.21 -6.47 0.53
N ALA A 447 19.52 -7.47 -0.04
CA ALA A 447 18.39 -7.32 -0.98
C ALA A 447 18.68 -6.48 -2.23
N ALA A 448 19.91 -6.52 -2.74
CA ALA A 448 20.34 -5.74 -3.90
C ALA A 448 20.95 -6.61 -5.03
N PRO A 449 20.13 -7.39 -5.76
CA PRO A 449 20.59 -8.41 -6.69
C PRO A 449 21.18 -7.82 -7.98
N PHE A 450 22.31 -8.41 -8.38
CA PHE A 450 22.98 -8.19 -9.65
C PHE A 450 22.82 -9.46 -10.50
N ARG A 451 21.83 -9.50 -11.39
CA ARG A 451 21.44 -10.74 -12.11
C ARG A 451 21.62 -10.61 -13.61
N ARG A 452 22.15 -11.67 -14.25
CA ARG A 452 22.14 -11.77 -15.71
C ARG A 452 22.80 -10.55 -16.37
N ILE A 453 23.92 -10.08 -15.83
CA ILE A 453 24.66 -8.92 -16.35
C ILE A 453 25.89 -9.38 -17.12
N HIS A 454 26.24 -8.65 -18.17
CA HIS A 454 27.55 -8.74 -18.80
C HIS A 454 28.34 -7.47 -18.52
N VAL A 455 29.43 -7.53 -17.75
CA VAL A 455 30.34 -6.40 -17.54
C VAL A 455 31.56 -6.58 -18.42
N GLU A 456 31.71 -5.71 -19.43
CA GLU A 456 32.89 -5.62 -20.30
C GLU A 456 34.07 -4.90 -19.59
N GLY A 457 34.35 -5.31 -18.35
CA GLY A 457 35.23 -4.63 -17.40
C GLY A 457 35.30 -5.36 -16.07
N GLY A 458 35.96 -4.77 -15.07
CA GLY A 458 35.89 -5.24 -13.69
C GLY A 458 34.62 -4.76 -12.97
N LEU A 459 34.41 -5.24 -11.75
CA LEU A 459 33.25 -4.89 -10.92
C LEU A 459 33.68 -4.63 -9.48
N ASN A 460 33.58 -3.38 -9.04
CA ASN A 460 33.89 -2.95 -7.68
C ASN A 460 32.63 -2.99 -6.82
N LEU A 461 32.67 -3.73 -5.71
CA LEU A 461 31.52 -3.91 -4.82
C LEU A 461 31.62 -3.03 -3.56
N ALA A 462 32.67 -2.20 -3.43
CA ALA A 462 32.87 -1.34 -2.27
C ALA A 462 32.54 0.13 -2.60
N PRO A 463 32.03 0.90 -1.61
CA PRO A 463 31.82 2.33 -1.77
C PRO A 463 33.15 3.07 -1.90
N ASN A 464 33.10 4.29 -2.44
CA ASN A 464 34.28 5.14 -2.53
C ASN A 464 34.89 5.37 -1.13
N GLY A 465 36.20 5.13 -0.99
CA GLY A 465 36.91 5.19 0.30
C GLY A 465 36.88 3.89 1.13
N TYR A 466 36.25 2.82 0.66
CA TYR A 466 36.20 1.50 1.33
C TYR A 466 35.56 1.51 2.72
N GLY A 467 34.50 2.30 2.90
CA GLY A 467 33.64 2.23 4.08
C GLY A 467 32.95 0.87 4.25
N TRP A 468 32.24 0.69 5.37
CA TRP A 468 31.54 -0.56 5.66
C TRP A 468 30.50 -0.90 4.59
N ALA A 469 30.37 -2.19 4.28
CA ALA A 469 29.40 -2.70 3.32
C ALA A 469 29.03 -4.16 3.68
N SER A 470 27.74 -4.51 3.54
CA SER A 470 27.19 -5.81 3.95
C SER A 470 26.35 -6.44 2.83
N GLY A 471 26.95 -6.58 1.65
CA GLY A 471 26.38 -7.31 0.52
C GLY A 471 26.37 -8.82 0.74
N GLY A 472 26.03 -9.62 -0.26
CA GLY A 472 25.53 -9.22 -1.57
C GLY A 472 25.38 -10.43 -2.48
N TYR A 473 24.76 -10.24 -3.64
CA TYR A 473 24.28 -11.33 -4.47
C TYR A 473 24.54 -11.08 -5.97
N ILE A 474 25.31 -11.97 -6.60
CA ILE A 474 25.49 -12.04 -8.06
C ILE A 474 25.02 -13.40 -8.57
N ALA A 475 24.25 -13.42 -9.66
CA ALA A 475 23.89 -14.66 -10.35
C ALA A 475 23.80 -14.50 -11.87
N ASP A 476 23.94 -15.61 -12.61
CA ASP A 476 23.81 -15.70 -14.07
C ASP A 476 24.68 -14.68 -14.84
N SER A 477 25.78 -14.17 -14.26
CA SER A 477 26.48 -12.99 -14.78
C SER A 477 27.89 -13.27 -15.30
N LYS A 478 28.36 -12.46 -16.24
CA LYS A 478 29.70 -12.53 -16.86
C LYS A 478 30.44 -11.23 -16.59
N ILE A 479 31.59 -11.28 -15.92
CA ILE A 479 32.46 -10.13 -15.66
C ILE A 479 33.82 -10.45 -16.28
N ASP A 480 34.19 -9.70 -17.33
CA ASP A 480 35.40 -9.98 -18.12
C ASP A 480 36.69 -9.48 -17.48
N GLY A 481 36.57 -8.59 -16.50
CA GLY A 481 37.63 -8.23 -15.57
C GLY A 481 37.49 -8.95 -14.22
N THR A 482 38.19 -8.40 -13.22
CA THR A 482 38.25 -8.95 -11.87
C THR A 482 37.16 -8.33 -10.99
N VAL A 483 36.54 -9.12 -10.10
CA VAL A 483 35.59 -8.61 -9.09
C VAL A 483 36.33 -8.21 -7.82
N GLY A 484 36.08 -6.99 -7.34
CA GLY A 484 36.73 -6.41 -6.17
C GLY A 484 35.77 -6.15 -5.02
N PRO A 485 35.67 -7.03 -4.00
CA PRO A 485 34.85 -6.79 -2.81
C PRO A 485 35.44 -5.76 -1.83
N TYR A 486 36.77 -5.63 -1.74
CA TYR A 486 37.50 -4.76 -0.82
C TYR A 486 37.00 -4.83 0.63
N SER A 487 36.12 -3.91 1.06
CA SER A 487 35.56 -3.80 2.42
C SER A 487 34.25 -4.56 2.65
N GLN A 488 33.66 -5.16 1.62
CA GLN A 488 32.47 -6.01 1.75
C GLN A 488 32.72 -7.16 2.73
N GLN A 489 31.88 -7.27 3.76
CA GLN A 489 32.01 -8.27 4.83
C GLN A 489 31.88 -9.71 4.28
N GLN A 490 30.85 -9.95 3.47
CA GLN A 490 30.55 -11.23 2.84
C GLN A 490 29.97 -11.03 1.43
N TRP A 491 29.90 -12.11 0.65
CA TRP A 491 29.22 -12.10 -0.66
C TRP A 491 28.84 -13.51 -1.11
N TYR A 492 27.76 -13.62 -1.91
CA TYR A 492 27.41 -14.83 -2.65
C TYR A 492 27.43 -14.59 -4.16
N THR A 493 28.13 -15.46 -4.89
CA THR A 493 28.08 -15.51 -6.35
C THR A 493 27.71 -16.92 -6.80
N ARG A 494 26.71 -17.06 -7.69
CA ARG A 494 26.39 -18.35 -8.31
C ARG A 494 26.33 -18.32 -9.83
N ASP A 495 26.56 -19.47 -10.46
CA ASP A 495 26.29 -19.76 -11.88
C ASP A 495 26.75 -18.64 -12.84
N SER A 496 27.97 -18.15 -12.60
CA SER A 496 28.53 -16.95 -13.22
C SER A 496 29.91 -17.23 -13.81
N SER A 497 30.47 -16.27 -14.56
CA SER A 497 31.84 -16.30 -15.08
C SER A 497 32.56 -15.01 -14.70
N ILE A 498 33.73 -15.12 -14.09
CA ILE A 498 34.58 -13.99 -13.71
C ILE A 498 36.02 -14.23 -14.17
N GLN A 499 36.80 -13.17 -14.45
CA GLN A 499 38.23 -13.33 -14.71
C GLN A 499 39.01 -13.71 -13.44
N GLY A 500 38.54 -13.24 -12.28
CA GLY A 500 39.13 -13.46 -10.97
C GLY A 500 38.45 -12.63 -9.88
N TRP A 501 38.98 -12.71 -8.67
CA TRP A 501 38.40 -12.13 -7.46
C TRP A 501 39.52 -11.63 -6.51
N THR A 502 39.47 -10.40 -5.99
CA THR A 502 40.67 -9.77 -5.36
C THR A 502 40.97 -10.23 -3.94
N ASN A 503 39.97 -10.32 -3.05
CA ASN A 503 40.16 -10.53 -1.61
C ASN A 503 38.90 -11.12 -0.96
N GLY A 504 38.94 -11.39 0.34
CA GLY A 504 37.77 -11.68 1.16
C GLY A 504 37.92 -11.05 2.53
N VAL A 505 36.81 -10.81 3.23
CA VAL A 505 36.80 -10.21 4.58
C VAL A 505 36.40 -11.26 5.62
N TRP A 506 35.16 -11.74 5.60
CA TRP A 506 34.69 -12.80 6.53
C TRP A 506 34.13 -14.04 5.82
N ASN A 507 33.36 -13.90 4.74
CA ASN A 507 32.71 -15.05 4.07
C ASN A 507 32.40 -14.78 2.59
N MET A 508 33.24 -15.24 1.66
CA MET A 508 32.94 -15.15 0.21
C MET A 508 32.62 -16.54 -0.34
N VAL A 509 31.39 -16.72 -0.82
CA VAL A 509 30.84 -18.03 -1.19
C VAL A 509 30.53 -18.08 -2.69
N PHE A 510 30.98 -19.17 -3.33
CA PHE A 510 30.88 -19.40 -4.77
C PHE A 510 30.22 -20.76 -5.05
N SER A 511 29.29 -20.81 -5.99
CA SER A 511 28.73 -22.08 -6.48
C SER A 511 28.52 -22.04 -7.99
N GLY A 512 29.11 -22.99 -8.73
CA GLY A 512 29.01 -22.98 -10.19
C GLY A 512 29.68 -21.76 -10.85
N VAL A 513 30.63 -21.10 -10.19
CA VAL A 513 31.27 -19.89 -10.71
C VAL A 513 32.57 -20.25 -11.44
N GLN A 514 32.61 -19.98 -12.74
CA GLN A 514 33.81 -20.14 -13.56
C GLN A 514 34.77 -18.99 -13.25
N GLY A 515 36.03 -19.31 -12.93
CA GLY A 515 37.03 -18.33 -12.51
C GLY A 515 36.98 -17.90 -11.02
N ALA A 516 36.11 -18.53 -10.21
CA ALA A 516 36.16 -18.36 -8.76
C ALA A 516 37.51 -18.82 -8.17
N PRO A 517 37.97 -18.22 -7.05
CA PRO A 517 39.12 -18.71 -6.32
C PRO A 517 38.83 -20.11 -5.76
N ALA A 518 39.86 -20.92 -5.53
CA ALA A 518 39.67 -22.25 -4.94
C ALA A 518 39.21 -22.16 -3.47
N GLN A 519 38.55 -23.25 -3.00
CA GLN A 519 38.25 -23.48 -1.58
C GLN A 519 39.49 -23.22 -0.71
N GLY A 520 39.34 -22.39 0.31
CA GLY A 520 40.46 -21.98 1.18
C GLY A 520 40.09 -21.65 2.63
N PHE A 521 38.80 -21.67 2.99
CA PHE A 521 38.36 -21.29 4.33
C PHE A 521 39.07 -22.11 5.43
N PRO A 522 39.53 -21.48 6.52
CA PRO A 522 39.24 -20.12 6.97
C PRO A 522 40.22 -19.05 6.47
N ASN A 523 41.25 -19.40 5.68
CA ASN A 523 42.22 -18.43 5.16
C ASN A 523 42.85 -18.89 3.83
N PRO A 524 42.46 -18.30 2.68
CA PRO A 524 41.51 -17.19 2.52
C PRO A 524 40.07 -17.59 2.86
N VAL A 525 39.20 -16.63 3.19
CA VAL A 525 37.78 -16.86 3.58
C VAL A 525 36.87 -17.24 2.39
N TYR A 526 37.25 -18.28 1.65
CA TYR A 526 36.63 -18.71 0.39
C TYR A 526 36.01 -20.09 0.51
N THR A 527 34.68 -20.12 0.34
CA THR A 527 33.85 -21.34 0.26
C THR A 527 33.46 -21.55 -1.20
N THR A 528 33.95 -22.59 -1.86
CA THR A 528 33.82 -22.75 -3.33
C THR A 528 33.33 -24.13 -3.73
N LEU A 529 32.14 -24.16 -4.31
CA LEU A 529 31.52 -25.35 -4.89
C LEU A 529 31.60 -25.28 -6.43
N ASN A 530 32.05 -26.37 -7.07
CA ASN A 530 32.20 -26.44 -8.52
C ASN A 530 30.88 -26.21 -9.30
N THR A 531 29.73 -26.45 -8.64
CA THR A 531 28.39 -26.40 -9.23
C THR A 531 27.35 -25.96 -8.20
N THR A 532 26.34 -25.21 -8.61
CA THR A 532 25.10 -25.05 -7.83
C THR A 532 24.27 -26.33 -7.98
N PRO A 533 23.87 -27.05 -6.92
CA PRO A 533 23.24 -28.37 -7.04
C PRO A 533 21.97 -28.35 -7.90
N GLU A 534 21.09 -27.38 -7.64
CA GLU A 534 19.91 -27.06 -8.42
C GLU A 534 19.78 -25.53 -8.46
N SER A 535 19.54 -24.96 -9.63
CA SER A 535 19.25 -23.53 -9.78
C SER A 535 18.31 -23.28 -10.94
N ARG A 536 17.64 -22.13 -10.92
CA ARG A 536 16.73 -21.74 -11.99
C ARG A 536 16.72 -20.24 -12.06
N GLU A 537 17.09 -19.67 -13.20
CA GLU A 537 17.20 -18.22 -13.28
C GLU A 537 15.82 -17.56 -13.14
N LYS A 538 15.79 -16.38 -12.51
CA LYS A 538 14.56 -15.67 -12.19
C LYS A 538 13.80 -15.33 -13.48
N PRO A 539 12.45 -15.40 -13.51
CA PRO A 539 11.68 -14.82 -14.60
C PRO A 539 11.96 -13.32 -14.76
N TYR A 540 12.04 -12.86 -15.99
CA TYR A 540 12.30 -11.46 -16.33
C TYR A 540 11.45 -11.01 -17.52
N MET A 541 11.12 -9.73 -17.57
CA MET A 541 10.36 -9.13 -18.68
C MET A 541 11.30 -8.79 -19.84
N TYR A 542 10.85 -9.04 -21.07
CA TYR A 542 11.58 -8.70 -22.29
C TYR A 542 10.62 -8.35 -23.44
N LEU A 543 11.17 -7.85 -24.55
CA LEU A 543 10.42 -7.65 -25.80
C LEU A 543 10.63 -8.84 -26.75
N ASP A 544 9.52 -9.42 -27.24
CA ASP A 544 9.55 -10.48 -28.23
C ASP A 544 10.03 -9.98 -29.62
N SER A 545 10.21 -10.90 -30.57
CA SER A 545 10.66 -10.59 -31.94
C SER A 545 9.67 -9.74 -32.76
N SER A 546 8.50 -9.42 -32.20
CA SER A 546 7.48 -8.54 -32.78
C SER A 546 7.35 -7.21 -32.02
N GLY A 547 8.13 -7.01 -30.95
CA GLY A 547 8.09 -5.82 -30.10
C GLY A 547 7.02 -5.85 -28.99
N ASN A 548 6.42 -7.00 -28.68
CA ASN A 548 5.46 -7.13 -27.57
C ASN A 548 6.17 -7.48 -26.26
N TYR A 549 5.62 -7.03 -25.12
CA TYR A 549 6.07 -7.52 -23.82
C TYR A 549 5.73 -9.00 -23.60
N ALA A 550 6.72 -9.74 -23.13
CA ALA A 550 6.59 -11.10 -22.63
C ALA A 550 7.46 -11.26 -21.37
N VAL A 551 7.13 -12.25 -20.53
CA VAL A 551 8.01 -12.70 -19.45
C VAL A 551 8.67 -13.98 -19.91
N PHE A 552 10.00 -14.01 -19.91
CA PHE A 552 10.73 -15.25 -20.12
C PHE A 552 10.83 -16.02 -18.80
N VAL A 553 10.59 -17.34 -18.86
CA VAL A 553 10.61 -18.25 -17.70
C VAL A 553 11.70 -19.30 -17.94
N PRO A 554 12.89 -19.14 -17.32
CA PRO A 554 13.98 -20.11 -17.43
C PRO A 554 13.64 -21.51 -16.90
N ASN A 555 14.25 -22.53 -17.52
CA ASN A 555 14.20 -23.91 -17.06
C ASN A 555 15.07 -24.13 -15.80
N LEU A 556 14.74 -25.19 -15.04
CA LEU A 556 15.60 -25.71 -13.99
C LEU A 556 16.93 -26.22 -14.59
N ARG A 557 18.03 -25.93 -13.91
CA ARG A 557 19.39 -26.42 -14.16
C ARG A 557 19.80 -27.28 -12.96
N THR A 558 20.33 -28.48 -13.22
CA THR A 558 20.92 -29.36 -12.20
C THR A 558 22.44 -29.36 -12.34
N ASN A 559 23.18 -29.25 -11.25
CA ASN A 559 24.64 -29.09 -11.23
C ASN A 559 25.09 -27.93 -12.13
N ALA A 560 24.45 -26.78 -11.96
CA ALA A 560 24.67 -25.59 -12.76
C ALA A 560 26.09 -25.03 -12.57
N SER A 561 26.68 -24.53 -13.65
CA SER A 561 27.98 -23.88 -13.66
C SER A 561 28.09 -22.96 -14.87
N GLY A 562 28.65 -21.76 -14.67
CA GLY A 562 28.66 -20.68 -15.65
C GLY A 562 27.27 -20.10 -15.96
N VAL A 563 27.26 -19.05 -16.78
CA VAL A 563 26.04 -18.36 -17.20
C VAL A 563 25.11 -19.26 -18.03
N SER A 564 23.82 -18.91 -18.03
CA SER A 564 22.78 -19.61 -18.77
C SER A 564 22.57 -19.09 -20.21
N TRP A 565 23.18 -17.97 -20.58
CA TRP A 565 22.94 -17.22 -21.82
C TRP A 565 24.16 -17.27 -22.78
N PRO A 566 24.02 -16.94 -24.09
CA PRO A 566 22.83 -16.46 -24.80
C PRO A 566 21.75 -17.53 -25.09
N ASN A 567 22.03 -18.81 -24.83
CA ASN A 567 21.17 -19.93 -25.23
C ASN A 567 20.26 -20.45 -24.09
N THR A 568 19.70 -19.55 -23.26
CA THR A 568 18.97 -19.93 -22.03
C THR A 568 17.70 -20.74 -22.35
N PRO A 569 17.60 -22.01 -21.93
CA PRO A 569 16.40 -22.83 -22.13
C PRO A 569 15.25 -22.35 -21.24
N GLY A 570 14.02 -22.39 -21.76
CA GLY A 570 12.83 -21.91 -21.06
C GLY A 570 11.71 -21.51 -22.02
N THR A 571 10.66 -20.90 -21.49
CA THR A 571 9.44 -20.54 -22.24
C THR A 571 9.09 -19.06 -22.07
N SER A 572 8.66 -18.40 -23.15
CA SER A 572 8.10 -17.04 -23.09
C SER A 572 6.59 -17.08 -22.90
N ILE A 573 6.09 -16.36 -21.90
CA ILE A 573 4.66 -16.15 -21.66
C ILE A 573 4.34 -14.69 -22.06
N PRO A 574 3.43 -14.43 -23.02
CA PRO A 574 3.11 -13.06 -23.44
C PRO A 574 2.40 -12.29 -22.32
N LEU A 575 2.59 -10.97 -22.25
CA LEU A 575 2.00 -10.13 -21.18
C LEU A 575 0.47 -10.23 -21.13
N SER A 576 -0.20 -10.56 -22.25
CA SER A 576 -1.64 -10.82 -22.30
C SER A 576 -2.12 -12.04 -21.49
N GLN A 577 -1.20 -12.87 -20.97
CA GLN A 577 -1.49 -13.95 -20.02
C GLN A 577 -1.08 -13.60 -18.57
N PHE A 578 -0.80 -12.32 -18.29
CA PHE A 578 -0.58 -11.79 -16.95
C PHE A 578 -1.64 -10.76 -16.61
N TYR A 579 -2.18 -10.81 -15.40
CA TYR A 579 -2.86 -9.67 -14.81
C TYR A 579 -1.81 -8.64 -14.39
N VAL A 580 -1.93 -7.41 -14.92
CA VAL A 580 -1.04 -6.29 -14.60
C VAL A 580 -1.63 -5.52 -13.42
N ALA A 581 -1.27 -5.94 -12.21
CA ALA A 581 -1.68 -5.30 -10.98
C ALA A 581 -1.03 -3.91 -10.82
N LYS A 582 -1.85 -2.92 -10.47
CA LYS A 582 -1.46 -1.53 -10.15
C LYS A 582 -1.94 -1.16 -8.73
N PRO A 583 -1.27 -0.25 -8.00
CA PRO A 583 -1.65 0.11 -6.64
C PRO A 583 -3.14 0.49 -6.51
N GLY A 584 -3.78 0.07 -5.41
CA GLY A 584 -5.23 0.22 -5.20
C GLY A 584 -6.10 -0.89 -5.80
N VAL A 585 -5.51 -1.88 -6.49
CA VAL A 585 -6.17 -3.15 -6.82
C VAL A 585 -6.45 -3.99 -5.57
N SER A 586 -7.50 -4.82 -5.62
CA SER A 586 -7.87 -5.69 -4.50
C SER A 586 -7.23 -7.07 -4.53
N ALA A 587 -6.98 -7.62 -3.34
CA ALA A 587 -6.59 -9.02 -3.17
C ALA A 587 -7.63 -9.96 -3.82
N ALA A 588 -8.92 -9.69 -3.63
CA ALA A 588 -10.01 -10.41 -4.29
C ALA A 588 -9.95 -10.36 -5.85
N THR A 589 -9.54 -9.23 -6.45
CA THR A 589 -9.37 -9.12 -7.92
C THR A 589 -8.13 -9.90 -8.40
N ILE A 590 -7.03 -9.82 -7.65
CA ILE A 590 -5.83 -10.62 -7.92
C ILE A 590 -6.18 -12.11 -7.84
N ASN A 591 -6.88 -12.53 -6.79
CA ASN A 591 -7.34 -13.91 -6.57
C ASN A 591 -8.28 -14.37 -7.69
N ALA A 592 -9.22 -13.52 -8.13
CA ALA A 592 -10.08 -13.81 -9.28
C ALA A 592 -9.30 -13.96 -10.60
N ALA A 593 -8.29 -13.11 -10.84
CA ALA A 593 -7.45 -13.20 -12.04
C ALA A 593 -6.58 -14.48 -12.04
N LEU A 594 -5.99 -14.83 -10.91
CA LEU A 594 -5.24 -16.07 -10.71
C LEU A 594 -6.14 -17.31 -10.93
N ALA A 595 -7.36 -17.29 -10.39
CA ALA A 595 -8.36 -18.34 -10.58
C ALA A 595 -8.85 -18.47 -12.04
N GLN A 596 -8.90 -17.37 -12.79
CA GLN A 596 -9.23 -17.36 -14.23
C GLN A 596 -8.11 -17.88 -15.13
N GLY A 597 -6.92 -18.17 -14.59
CA GLY A 597 -5.79 -18.73 -15.33
C GLY A 597 -4.70 -17.72 -15.71
N LEU A 598 -4.82 -16.45 -15.33
CA LEU A 598 -3.76 -15.46 -15.55
C LEU A 598 -2.58 -15.67 -14.58
N ASN A 599 -1.39 -15.28 -15.02
CA ASN A 599 -0.24 -15.04 -14.16
C ASN A 599 -0.33 -13.61 -13.57
N LEU A 600 0.67 -13.16 -12.81
CA LEU A 600 0.61 -11.87 -12.10
C LEU A 600 1.89 -11.05 -12.29
N VAL A 601 1.73 -9.80 -12.73
CA VAL A 601 2.77 -8.77 -12.65
C VAL A 601 2.32 -7.70 -11.66
N PHE A 602 3.11 -7.43 -10.62
CA PHE A 602 2.95 -6.23 -9.80
C PHE A 602 3.81 -5.12 -10.37
N THR A 603 3.18 -4.04 -10.83
CA THR A 603 3.88 -2.82 -11.23
C THR A 603 4.48 -2.08 -10.01
N PRO A 604 5.45 -1.16 -10.16
CA PRO A 604 6.12 -0.56 -9.02
C PRO A 604 5.17 0.30 -8.17
N GLY A 605 5.01 -0.06 -6.90
CA GLY A 605 4.15 0.63 -5.92
C GLY A 605 3.87 -0.20 -4.68
N ILE A 606 2.96 0.26 -3.83
CA ILE A 606 2.55 -0.44 -2.60
C ILE A 606 1.11 -0.97 -2.73
N TYR A 607 0.91 -2.21 -2.30
CA TYR A 607 -0.31 -2.99 -2.42
C TYR A 607 -0.78 -3.43 -1.03
N HIS A 608 -1.82 -2.77 -0.52
CA HIS A 608 -2.48 -3.18 0.71
C HIS A 608 -3.42 -4.36 0.41
N VAL A 609 -3.37 -5.42 1.22
CA VAL A 609 -4.17 -6.63 1.05
C VAL A 609 -4.83 -7.05 2.37
N ASP A 610 -6.13 -7.33 2.29
CA ASP A 610 -7.04 -7.63 3.41
C ASP A 610 -7.41 -9.11 3.52
N GLU A 611 -7.21 -9.85 2.44
CA GLU A 611 -7.12 -11.31 2.40
C GLU A 611 -5.81 -11.74 1.73
N PRO A 612 -5.29 -12.95 1.98
CA PRO A 612 -4.07 -13.41 1.33
C PRO A 612 -4.21 -13.52 -0.19
N ILE A 613 -3.13 -13.24 -0.92
CA ILE A 613 -3.02 -13.56 -2.35
C ILE A 613 -2.82 -15.07 -2.48
N ASN A 614 -3.79 -15.77 -3.08
CA ASN A 614 -3.89 -17.22 -3.15
C ASN A 614 -3.38 -17.76 -4.51
N VAL A 615 -2.12 -18.17 -4.55
CA VAL A 615 -1.47 -18.77 -5.73
C VAL A 615 -1.75 -20.28 -5.73
N THR A 616 -2.88 -20.68 -6.33
CA THR A 616 -3.40 -22.06 -6.30
C THR A 616 -3.06 -22.91 -7.52
N ARG A 617 -2.64 -22.28 -8.63
CA ARG A 617 -2.41 -22.95 -9.91
C ARG A 617 -0.92 -23.25 -10.12
N ALA A 618 -0.60 -24.49 -10.50
CA ALA A 618 0.74 -24.90 -10.90
C ALA A 618 1.30 -24.02 -12.05
N ASN A 619 2.63 -23.85 -12.07
CA ASN A 619 3.36 -23.01 -13.04
C ASN A 619 2.97 -21.51 -13.06
N THR A 620 2.27 -21.00 -12.04
CA THR A 620 1.95 -19.58 -11.96
C THR A 620 3.22 -18.75 -11.74
N VAL A 621 3.40 -17.71 -12.56
CA VAL A 621 4.43 -16.69 -12.34
C VAL A 621 3.83 -15.49 -11.62
N VAL A 622 4.48 -15.05 -10.55
CA VAL A 622 4.22 -13.80 -9.83
C VAL A 622 5.51 -12.97 -9.86
N LEU A 623 5.51 -11.90 -10.66
CA LEU A 623 6.66 -11.04 -10.90
C LEU A 623 6.40 -9.62 -10.38
N GLY A 624 7.18 -9.16 -9.43
CA GLY A 624 7.27 -7.75 -9.06
C GLY A 624 8.24 -6.99 -9.95
N LEU A 625 7.92 -5.72 -10.19
CA LEU A 625 8.78 -4.73 -10.85
C LEU A 625 9.08 -3.59 -9.88
N GLY A 626 10.29 -3.04 -9.92
CA GLY A 626 10.66 -1.84 -9.14
C GLY A 626 10.36 -1.91 -7.65
N TYR A 627 10.65 -3.05 -7.01
CA TYR A 627 10.35 -3.32 -5.60
C TYR A 627 8.88 -3.08 -5.20
N ALA A 628 7.96 -3.53 -6.07
CA ALA A 628 6.56 -3.72 -5.72
C ALA A 628 6.42 -4.34 -4.32
N THR A 629 5.66 -3.68 -3.45
CA THR A 629 5.61 -3.95 -2.01
C THR A 629 4.21 -4.38 -1.60
N ILE A 630 4.03 -5.57 -1.03
CA ILE A 630 2.75 -6.07 -0.53
C ILE A 630 2.70 -5.84 0.99
N VAL A 631 1.63 -5.22 1.48
CA VAL A 631 1.39 -4.95 2.90
C VAL A 631 0.12 -5.69 3.34
N PRO A 632 0.22 -6.73 4.20
CA PRO A 632 -0.95 -7.37 4.77
C PRO A 632 -1.56 -6.50 5.88
N ASP A 633 -2.81 -6.09 5.68
CA ASP A 633 -3.61 -5.40 6.69
C ASP A 633 -4.28 -6.42 7.63
N ASN A 634 -4.80 -5.94 8.77
CA ASN A 634 -5.60 -6.72 9.73
C ASN A 634 -4.94 -7.99 10.33
N GLY A 635 -3.68 -8.29 10.00
CA GLY A 635 -2.96 -9.48 10.46
C GLY A 635 -3.22 -10.73 9.61
N VAL A 636 -3.57 -10.59 8.34
CA VAL A 636 -3.60 -11.73 7.39
C VAL A 636 -2.20 -12.08 6.88
N ASP A 637 -2.01 -13.29 6.34
CA ASP A 637 -0.85 -13.58 5.51
C ASP A 637 -0.91 -12.76 4.22
N ALA A 638 0.20 -12.22 3.72
CA ALA A 638 0.20 -11.46 2.47
C ALA A 638 0.01 -12.38 1.24
N MET A 639 0.57 -13.58 1.27
CA MET A 639 0.50 -14.53 0.17
C MET A 639 0.54 -15.99 0.63
N LYS A 640 -0.29 -16.84 0.00
CA LYS A 640 -0.31 -18.29 0.15
C LYS A 640 -0.13 -18.98 -1.19
N VAL A 641 0.85 -19.86 -1.29
CA VAL A 641 1.02 -20.77 -2.42
C VAL A 641 0.50 -22.15 -2.01
N SER A 642 -0.25 -22.82 -2.88
CA SER A 642 -0.68 -24.21 -2.67
C SER A 642 0.47 -25.20 -2.87
N ASP A 643 0.29 -26.46 -2.43
CA ASP A 643 1.26 -27.55 -2.62
C ASP A 643 1.23 -28.03 -4.09
N VAL A 644 1.76 -27.21 -5.01
CA VAL A 644 1.66 -27.37 -6.47
C VAL A 644 2.98 -27.07 -7.17
N ASP A 645 3.22 -27.78 -8.28
CA ASP A 645 4.43 -27.65 -9.10
C ASP A 645 4.67 -26.23 -9.60
N GLY A 646 5.93 -25.82 -9.58
CA GLY A 646 6.45 -24.85 -10.53
C GLY A 646 6.03 -23.40 -10.34
N VAL A 647 5.46 -22.99 -9.21
CA VAL A 647 5.20 -21.57 -8.97
C VAL A 647 6.52 -20.78 -8.97
N ARG A 648 6.51 -19.58 -9.52
CA ARG A 648 7.67 -18.67 -9.55
C ARG A 648 7.28 -17.38 -8.82
N LEU A 649 7.80 -17.17 -7.61
CA LEU A 649 7.70 -15.89 -6.90
C LEU A 649 8.99 -15.10 -7.15
N ALA A 650 8.89 -13.90 -7.72
CA ALA A 650 10.03 -13.15 -8.24
C ALA A 650 9.94 -11.64 -7.94
N GLY A 651 10.95 -11.03 -7.31
CA GLY A 651 11.19 -9.58 -7.37
C GLY A 651 10.23 -8.66 -6.61
N PHE A 652 9.72 -9.05 -5.43
CA PHE A 652 8.82 -8.22 -4.64
C PHE A 652 9.13 -8.23 -3.13
N LEU A 653 8.79 -7.14 -2.45
CA LEU A 653 8.90 -7.01 -0.99
C LEU A 653 7.55 -7.34 -0.34
N ILE A 654 7.56 -8.07 0.77
CA ILE A 654 6.43 -8.14 1.71
C ILE A 654 6.80 -7.32 2.95
N ASP A 655 6.03 -6.27 3.23
CA ASP A 655 6.29 -5.29 4.28
C ASP A 655 5.16 -5.36 5.31
N ALA A 656 5.42 -5.95 6.48
CA ALA A 656 4.37 -6.34 7.42
C ALA A 656 3.52 -5.13 7.89
N GLY A 657 2.20 -5.31 7.90
CA GLY A 657 1.27 -4.34 8.47
C GLY A 657 1.20 -4.40 9.99
N ALA A 658 0.43 -3.48 10.58
CA ALA A 658 0.34 -3.31 12.04
C ALA A 658 -0.37 -4.46 12.78
N GLY A 659 -1.12 -5.31 12.06
CA GLY A 659 -1.73 -6.51 12.62
C GLY A 659 -0.75 -7.68 12.62
N ASN A 660 -0.64 -8.39 13.75
CA ASN A 660 0.29 -9.50 13.91
C ASN A 660 -0.07 -10.69 13.02
N SER A 661 0.62 -10.79 11.88
CA SER A 661 0.42 -11.83 10.86
C SER A 661 1.00 -13.17 11.33
N PRO A 662 0.30 -14.32 11.22
CA PRO A 662 0.84 -15.63 11.63
C PRO A 662 2.12 -16.00 10.85
N GLN A 663 2.06 -15.83 9.53
CA GLN A 663 3.20 -15.77 8.62
C GLN A 663 2.89 -14.79 7.49
N LEU A 664 3.90 -14.10 6.95
CA LEU A 664 3.74 -13.15 5.85
C LEU A 664 3.65 -13.86 4.49
N LEU A 665 4.43 -14.93 4.31
CA LEU A 665 4.39 -15.83 3.15
C LEU A 665 4.26 -17.28 3.64
N GLN A 666 3.35 -18.03 3.03
CA GLN A 666 3.23 -19.48 3.21
C GLN A 666 3.35 -20.19 1.86
N VAL A 667 4.31 -21.12 1.72
CA VAL A 667 4.50 -21.93 0.50
C VAL A 667 4.18 -23.39 0.79
N GLY A 668 3.03 -23.87 0.31
CA GLY A 668 2.44 -25.15 0.72
C GLY A 668 1.70 -25.03 2.05
N ALA A 669 0.68 -25.86 2.25
CA ALA A 669 -0.03 -25.95 3.53
C ALA A 669 0.80 -26.74 4.55
N GLN A 670 0.61 -26.49 5.86
CA GLN A 670 1.28 -27.31 6.88
C GLN A 670 0.89 -28.80 6.73
N GLY A 671 1.88 -29.68 6.69
CA GLY A 671 1.67 -31.11 6.39
C GLY A 671 1.68 -31.47 4.90
N SER A 672 2.13 -30.55 4.03
CA SER A 672 2.46 -30.82 2.62
C SER A 672 3.42 -32.01 2.49
N THR A 673 3.19 -32.86 1.48
CA THR A 673 3.93 -34.13 1.30
C THR A 673 4.19 -34.49 -0.16
N ALA A 674 3.71 -33.70 -1.13
CA ALA A 674 4.06 -33.89 -2.53
C ALA A 674 5.54 -33.57 -2.77
N SER A 675 6.21 -34.32 -3.64
CA SER A 675 7.54 -33.94 -4.15
C SER A 675 7.38 -33.21 -5.48
N HIS A 676 8.09 -32.09 -5.60
CA HIS A 676 8.08 -31.19 -6.75
C HIS A 676 9.44 -31.15 -7.46
N ALA A 677 10.40 -32.02 -7.13
CA ALA A 677 11.80 -31.97 -7.61
C ALA A 677 11.97 -31.81 -9.14
N ALA A 678 11.06 -32.33 -9.96
CA ALA A 678 11.11 -32.17 -11.42
C ALA A 678 10.77 -30.74 -11.90
N ASN A 679 10.00 -29.98 -11.11
CA ASN A 679 9.59 -28.61 -11.37
C ASN A 679 9.24 -27.90 -10.04
N PRO A 680 10.23 -27.60 -9.19
CA PRO A 680 9.97 -27.09 -7.84
C PRO A 680 9.37 -25.69 -7.90
N THR A 681 8.77 -25.22 -6.81
CA THR A 681 8.43 -23.79 -6.65
C THR A 681 9.71 -22.99 -6.32
N THR A 682 9.87 -21.79 -6.88
CA THR A 682 10.98 -20.86 -6.53
C THR A 682 10.50 -19.60 -5.84
N VAL A 683 11.34 -19.09 -4.93
CA VAL A 683 11.23 -17.81 -4.22
C VAL A 683 12.52 -17.04 -4.49
N GLN A 684 12.48 -15.96 -5.29
CA GLN A 684 13.69 -15.32 -5.84
C GLN A 684 13.60 -13.80 -5.84
N ASP A 685 14.55 -13.10 -5.21
CA ASP A 685 14.44 -11.65 -4.95
C ASP A 685 13.09 -11.30 -4.27
N VAL A 686 12.59 -12.21 -3.43
CA VAL A 686 11.42 -12.00 -2.60
C VAL A 686 11.91 -11.69 -1.20
N PHE A 687 11.54 -10.52 -0.71
CA PHE A 687 12.09 -9.94 0.52
C PHE A 687 10.99 -9.80 1.59
N ALA A 688 11.38 -9.80 2.86
CA ALA A 688 10.48 -9.49 3.98
C ALA A 688 11.02 -8.35 4.83
N ARG A 689 10.12 -7.45 5.27
CA ARG A 689 10.40 -6.43 6.27
C ARG A 689 9.37 -6.48 7.40
N VAL A 690 9.83 -6.40 8.65
CA VAL A 690 8.97 -6.14 9.81
C VAL A 690 9.45 -4.89 10.54
N GLY A 691 8.85 -3.74 10.22
CA GLY A 691 9.11 -2.45 10.86
C GLY A 691 9.80 -1.45 9.92
N GLY A 692 10.52 -0.49 10.49
CA GLY A 692 11.33 0.48 9.74
C GLY A 692 10.51 1.59 9.08
N ALA A 693 9.62 1.24 8.16
CA ALA A 693 8.75 2.21 7.46
C ALA A 693 7.44 2.50 8.22
N ARG A 694 6.89 1.51 8.94
CA ARG A 694 5.57 1.56 9.58
C ARG A 694 5.52 0.71 10.85
N ALA A 695 4.47 0.88 11.66
CA ALA A 695 4.15 -0.06 12.73
C ALA A 695 3.79 -1.43 12.12
N ALA A 696 4.47 -2.49 12.55
CA ALA A 696 4.53 -3.75 11.83
C ALA A 696 4.73 -4.94 12.78
N GLN A 697 3.99 -6.04 12.59
CA GLN A 697 4.05 -7.22 13.47
C GLN A 697 3.87 -8.53 12.68
N ALA A 698 4.66 -9.56 12.99
CA ALA A 698 4.45 -10.92 12.46
C ALA A 698 5.00 -11.97 13.43
N GLN A 699 4.37 -13.15 13.54
CA GLN A 699 4.92 -14.24 14.34
C GLN A 699 6.09 -14.91 13.61
N THR A 700 5.85 -15.32 12.36
CA THR A 700 6.86 -15.81 11.40
C THR A 700 6.93 -14.83 10.23
N ALA A 701 8.08 -14.65 9.58
CA ALA A 701 8.08 -14.00 8.27
C ALA A 701 7.67 -15.00 7.17
N PHE A 702 8.50 -15.98 6.81
CA PHE A 702 8.22 -16.97 5.76
C PHE A 702 8.11 -18.40 6.33
N GLU A 703 7.06 -19.14 5.98
CA GLU A 703 6.94 -20.59 6.22
C GLU A 703 6.92 -21.38 4.90
N ILE A 704 7.84 -22.33 4.76
CA ILE A 704 8.02 -23.17 3.56
C ILE A 704 7.68 -24.62 3.93
N ASN A 705 6.50 -25.08 3.50
CA ASN A 705 5.96 -26.42 3.75
C ASN A 705 6.14 -27.39 2.57
N SER A 706 6.01 -26.91 1.33
CA SER A 706 6.20 -27.74 0.14
C SER A 706 7.63 -28.29 0.05
N ASN A 707 7.77 -29.54 -0.39
CA ASN A 707 9.09 -30.14 -0.60
C ASN A 707 9.78 -29.55 -1.85
N ASP A 708 11.10 -29.72 -1.92
CA ASP A 708 11.96 -29.40 -3.06
C ASP A 708 12.01 -27.89 -3.45
N VAL A 709 11.39 -27.00 -2.67
CA VAL A 709 11.37 -25.54 -2.94
C VAL A 709 12.79 -24.96 -3.01
N ILE A 710 13.03 -24.08 -3.98
CA ILE A 710 14.31 -23.38 -4.13
C ILE A 710 14.14 -21.90 -3.74
N ILE A 711 14.86 -21.49 -2.70
CA ILE A 711 14.95 -20.11 -2.22
C ILE A 711 16.26 -19.53 -2.76
N ASP A 712 16.19 -18.61 -3.73
CA ASP A 712 17.35 -18.12 -4.49
C ASP A 712 17.44 -16.59 -4.43
N HIS A 713 18.24 -16.10 -3.49
CA HIS A 713 18.20 -14.76 -2.91
C HIS A 713 16.89 -14.43 -2.18
N THR A 714 16.98 -14.36 -0.86
CA THR A 714 15.97 -13.70 -0.02
C THR A 714 16.66 -12.93 1.10
N TRP A 715 16.07 -11.80 1.47
CA TRP A 715 16.41 -11.04 2.67
C TRP A 715 15.16 -10.92 3.51
N ILE A 716 15.24 -11.41 4.74
CA ILE A 716 14.13 -11.46 5.69
C ILE A 716 14.59 -10.68 6.92
N TRP A 717 14.09 -9.45 7.07
CA TRP A 717 14.65 -8.46 7.99
C TRP A 717 13.61 -7.94 8.98
N ARG A 718 13.79 -8.24 10.27
CA ARG A 718 13.13 -7.49 11.33
C ARG A 718 13.89 -6.17 11.52
N ALA A 719 13.21 -5.03 11.33
CA ALA A 719 13.91 -3.75 11.26
C ALA A 719 14.63 -3.37 12.57
N ASP A 720 15.95 -3.16 12.50
CA ASP A 720 16.75 -2.58 13.58
C ASP A 720 16.63 -1.03 13.60
N HIS A 721 16.55 -0.41 12.43
CA HIS A 721 16.40 1.05 12.24
C HIS A 721 15.20 1.42 11.35
N GLY A 722 14.76 2.68 11.40
CA GLY A 722 13.53 3.11 10.74
C GLY A 722 13.28 4.61 10.70
N SER A 723 12.37 5.04 9.82
CA SER A 723 11.65 6.31 9.93
C SER A 723 10.48 6.21 10.91
N ALA A 724 9.90 5.01 11.05
CA ALA A 724 9.04 4.64 12.16
C ALA A 724 9.88 4.01 13.30
N PRO A 725 9.46 4.10 14.57
CA PRO A 725 10.19 3.49 15.69
C PRO A 725 10.38 1.98 15.54
N THR A 726 11.55 1.49 15.95
CA THR A 726 11.94 0.07 16.05
C THR A 726 12.22 -0.32 17.50
N GLY A 727 12.26 -1.62 17.81
CA GLY A 727 12.61 -2.15 19.13
C GLY A 727 11.77 -3.36 19.57
N TRP A 728 12.16 -3.94 20.70
CA TRP A 728 11.82 -5.32 21.11
C TRP A 728 10.31 -5.59 21.24
N THR A 729 9.56 -4.56 21.61
CA THR A 729 8.11 -4.56 21.77
C THR A 729 7.38 -3.68 20.74
N VAL A 730 8.11 -3.10 19.79
CA VAL A 730 7.61 -2.10 18.84
C VAL A 730 7.32 -2.74 17.48
N ASN A 731 8.31 -3.46 16.93
CA ASN A 731 8.19 -4.29 15.74
C ASN A 731 8.50 -5.76 16.08
N PRO A 732 7.71 -6.43 16.94
CA PRO A 732 7.96 -7.81 17.31
C PRO A 732 7.86 -8.74 16.10
N ALA A 733 8.92 -9.51 15.85
CA ALA A 733 8.85 -10.75 15.09
C ALA A 733 9.70 -11.85 15.73
N ASP A 734 9.14 -13.05 15.82
CA ASP A 734 9.74 -14.16 16.57
C ASP A 734 10.62 -15.06 15.70
N ILE A 735 10.15 -15.46 14.50
CA ILE A 735 10.89 -16.33 13.57
C ILE A 735 11.01 -15.67 12.20
N GLY A 736 12.19 -15.76 11.57
CA GLY A 736 12.39 -15.28 10.21
C GLY A 736 11.89 -16.29 9.17
N LEU A 737 12.71 -17.29 8.87
CA LEU A 737 12.39 -18.38 7.95
C LEU A 737 12.13 -19.67 8.71
N LYS A 738 11.02 -20.34 8.42
CA LYS A 738 10.71 -21.69 8.91
C LYS A 738 10.57 -22.66 7.75
N VAL A 739 11.37 -23.74 7.74
CA VAL A 739 11.40 -24.74 6.66
C VAL A 739 10.91 -26.08 7.18
N ASN A 740 9.65 -26.41 6.85
CA ASN A 740 9.04 -27.72 7.14
C ASN A 740 9.20 -28.70 5.96
N GLY A 741 9.33 -28.19 4.73
CA GLY A 741 9.49 -29.00 3.52
C GLY A 741 10.85 -29.69 3.42
N ASN A 742 10.86 -30.94 2.95
CA ASN A 742 12.09 -31.71 2.70
C ASN A 742 12.77 -31.27 1.39
N ASN A 743 14.06 -31.57 1.25
CA ASN A 743 14.93 -31.30 0.08
C ASN A 743 15.10 -29.81 -0.30
N VAL A 744 14.45 -28.89 0.41
CA VAL A 744 14.49 -27.44 0.18
C VAL A 744 15.93 -26.95 0.07
N LEU A 745 16.19 -26.10 -0.92
CA LEU A 745 17.51 -25.54 -1.20
C LEU A 745 17.47 -24.02 -1.05
N ALA A 746 18.27 -23.47 -0.13
CA ALA A 746 18.52 -22.05 -0.02
C ALA A 746 19.87 -21.70 -0.65
N THR A 747 19.90 -20.62 -1.44
CA THR A 747 21.07 -20.11 -2.16
C THR A 747 21.13 -18.60 -2.02
N GLY A 748 22.07 -18.07 -1.23
CA GLY A 748 22.12 -16.65 -0.89
C GLY A 748 21.02 -16.25 0.11
N LEU A 749 21.03 -16.87 1.29
CA LEU A 749 20.05 -16.63 2.36
C LEU A 749 20.53 -15.54 3.33
N PHE A 750 19.73 -14.48 3.51
CA PHE A 750 20.00 -13.40 4.46
C PHE A 750 18.80 -13.28 5.42
N VAL A 751 18.98 -13.49 6.73
CA VAL A 751 17.87 -13.41 7.71
C VAL A 751 18.33 -12.79 9.03
N GLU A 752 17.67 -11.73 9.50
CA GLU A 752 18.23 -10.84 10.51
C GLU A 752 17.25 -10.30 11.57
N HIS A 753 17.80 -10.14 12.77
CA HIS A 753 17.28 -9.47 13.96
C HIS A 753 16.01 -10.05 14.58
N PHE A 754 15.66 -11.31 14.33
CA PHE A 754 14.48 -11.93 14.93
C PHE A 754 14.65 -12.21 16.43
N LYS A 755 13.52 -12.18 17.15
CA LYS A 755 13.50 -12.30 18.62
C LYS A 755 13.82 -13.71 19.12
N LYS A 756 13.72 -14.73 18.26
CA LYS A 756 14.08 -16.13 18.54
C LYS A 756 15.03 -16.65 17.45
N TYR A 757 14.64 -17.73 16.76
CA TYR A 757 15.41 -18.30 15.65
C TYR A 757 15.21 -17.46 14.39
N ASP A 758 16.30 -16.99 13.78
CA ASP A 758 16.21 -16.32 12.48
C ASP A 758 15.85 -17.35 11.39
N VAL A 759 16.44 -18.56 11.45
CA VAL A 759 16.06 -19.74 10.64
C VAL A 759 15.78 -20.95 11.53
N GLU A 760 14.66 -21.63 11.29
CA GLU A 760 14.25 -22.89 11.94
C GLU A 760 13.96 -23.96 10.86
N TRP A 761 14.61 -25.12 10.90
CA TRP A 761 14.63 -26.09 9.80
C TRP A 761 14.29 -27.52 10.26
N HIS A 762 13.08 -27.97 9.92
CA HIS A 762 12.51 -29.28 10.26
C HIS A 762 12.61 -30.31 9.12
N GLY A 763 12.73 -29.84 7.87
CA GLY A 763 12.75 -30.71 6.68
C GLY A 763 14.05 -31.49 6.48
N GLN A 764 13.94 -32.78 6.17
CA GLN A 764 15.06 -33.65 5.79
C GLN A 764 15.65 -33.25 4.43
N GLY A 765 16.90 -33.61 4.14
CA GLY A 765 17.56 -33.32 2.85
C GLY A 765 17.81 -31.83 2.56
N GLY A 766 17.58 -30.96 3.55
CA GLY A 766 17.71 -29.51 3.40
C GLY A 766 19.14 -29.06 3.08
N ARG A 767 19.28 -28.05 2.23
CA ARG A 767 20.59 -27.54 1.79
C ARG A 767 20.63 -26.02 1.85
N THR A 768 21.72 -25.44 2.32
CA THR A 768 21.94 -23.97 2.32
C THR A 768 23.35 -23.63 1.84
N ILE A 769 23.46 -22.88 0.75
CA ILE A 769 24.72 -22.35 0.24
C ILE A 769 24.68 -20.82 0.40
N PHE A 770 25.65 -20.30 1.17
CA PHE A 770 25.64 -18.97 1.77
C PHE A 770 24.48 -18.73 2.75
N PHE A 771 24.85 -18.35 3.97
CA PHE A 771 23.96 -17.70 4.94
C PHE A 771 24.63 -16.48 5.57
N GLN A 772 23.86 -15.42 5.78
CA GLN A 772 24.24 -14.27 6.59
C GLN A 772 23.11 -13.94 7.58
N ASN A 773 23.51 -13.58 8.79
CA ASN A 773 22.64 -13.16 9.87
C ASN A 773 23.32 -12.12 10.77
N GLU A 774 22.50 -11.24 11.32
CA GLU A 774 22.78 -10.40 12.50
C GLU A 774 21.70 -10.71 13.55
N LYS A 775 22.06 -10.95 14.82
CA LYS A 775 21.07 -11.13 15.90
C LYS A 775 20.36 -9.81 16.26
N ALA A 776 19.27 -9.90 17.03
CA ALA A 776 18.50 -8.75 17.49
C ALA A 776 19.31 -7.85 18.43
N TYR A 777 19.74 -6.68 17.95
CA TYR A 777 20.54 -5.70 18.70
C TYR A 777 19.84 -5.19 19.98
N ASP A 778 18.52 -5.20 19.95
CA ASP A 778 17.61 -4.51 20.85
C ASP A 778 17.06 -5.40 21.97
N ALA A 779 17.58 -6.62 22.12
CA ALA A 779 17.29 -7.51 23.25
C ALA A 779 17.62 -6.80 24.59
N PRO A 780 16.63 -6.57 25.48
CA PRO A 780 16.81 -5.67 26.62
C PRO A 780 17.58 -6.27 27.81
N ASN A 781 17.92 -7.56 27.75
CA ASN A 781 18.79 -8.30 28.67
C ASN A 781 18.84 -9.79 28.29
N GLN A 782 19.80 -10.53 28.87
CA GLN A 782 19.95 -11.98 28.70
C GLN A 782 18.66 -12.79 28.91
N ALA A 783 17.81 -12.42 29.88
CA ALA A 783 16.60 -13.18 30.21
C ALA A 783 15.50 -13.04 29.13
N ALA A 784 15.50 -11.96 28.35
CA ALA A 784 14.56 -11.77 27.24
C ALA A 784 14.84 -12.72 26.05
N VAL A 785 16.07 -13.21 25.93
CA VAL A 785 16.53 -14.14 24.87
C VAL A 785 16.80 -15.55 25.38
N GLN A 786 16.46 -15.87 26.63
CA GLN A 786 16.72 -17.19 27.21
C GLN A 786 15.86 -18.29 26.53
N ASN A 787 16.50 -19.37 26.10
CA ASN A 787 15.90 -20.50 25.38
C ASN A 787 16.06 -21.79 26.22
N GLY A 788 15.24 -21.92 27.26
CA GLY A 788 15.39 -23.01 28.23
C GLY A 788 16.74 -22.91 28.96
N SER A 789 17.60 -23.93 28.80
CA SER A 789 18.98 -23.89 29.31
C SER A 789 19.97 -23.14 28.42
N ILE A 790 19.62 -22.88 27.15
CA ILE A 790 20.48 -22.19 26.18
C ILE A 790 20.31 -20.68 26.33
N ARG A 791 21.43 -19.95 26.33
CA ARG A 791 21.48 -18.48 26.34
C ARG A 791 21.36 -17.97 24.91
N GLY A 792 20.23 -17.34 24.59
CA GLY A 792 19.94 -16.95 23.22
C GLY A 792 19.26 -18.07 22.41
N TYR A 793 18.73 -17.68 21.26
CA TYR A 793 18.19 -18.58 20.24
C TYR A 793 19.17 -18.56 19.06
N ALA A 794 19.52 -19.71 18.49
CA ALA A 794 20.42 -19.77 17.33
C ALA A 794 19.96 -18.85 16.19
N ALA A 795 20.89 -18.37 15.37
CA ALA A 795 20.53 -17.79 14.08
C ALA A 795 19.99 -18.85 13.12
N TYR A 796 20.48 -20.08 13.24
CA TYR A 796 20.09 -21.19 12.36
C TYR A 796 19.97 -22.47 13.18
N LYS A 797 18.72 -22.92 13.39
CA LYS A 797 18.36 -24.17 14.08
C LYS A 797 18.00 -25.23 13.05
N VAL A 798 18.76 -26.32 12.97
CA VAL A 798 18.32 -27.59 12.39
C VAL A 798 17.66 -28.40 13.50
N ASP A 799 16.52 -29.01 13.22
CA ASP A 799 15.73 -29.64 14.27
C ASP A 799 16.23 -31.03 14.69
N ASP A 800 16.02 -31.40 15.96
CA ASP A 800 16.69 -32.54 16.62
C ASP A 800 16.38 -33.90 15.95
N ASN A 801 15.28 -33.95 15.21
CA ASN A 801 14.80 -35.11 14.46
C ASN A 801 15.29 -35.15 13.00
N VAL A 802 16.03 -34.13 12.55
CA VAL A 802 16.64 -34.08 11.21
C VAL A 802 17.86 -35.01 11.18
N THR A 803 17.91 -35.86 10.16
CA THR A 803 18.97 -36.86 9.94
C THR A 803 19.81 -36.56 8.69
N THR A 804 19.33 -35.67 7.83
CA THR A 804 20.00 -35.23 6.60
C THR A 804 19.82 -33.72 6.41
N HIS A 805 20.93 -32.98 6.37
CA HIS A 805 20.97 -31.54 6.11
C HIS A 805 22.41 -31.14 5.71
N GLU A 806 22.61 -30.13 4.86
CA GLU A 806 23.97 -29.66 4.54
C GLU A 806 24.09 -28.15 4.26
N GLY A 807 24.97 -27.48 4.99
CA GLY A 807 25.25 -26.04 4.84
C GLY A 807 26.69 -25.71 4.43
N TRP A 808 26.89 -24.68 3.60
CA TRP A 808 28.19 -24.17 3.17
C TRP A 808 28.31 -22.64 3.31
N GLY A 809 29.32 -22.15 4.03
CA GLY A 809 29.65 -20.73 4.12
C GLY A 809 28.59 -19.91 4.86
N LEU A 810 28.42 -20.14 6.16
CA LEU A 810 27.37 -19.50 6.97
C LEU A 810 27.95 -18.60 8.06
N GLY A 811 27.49 -17.33 8.10
CA GLY A 811 27.88 -16.35 9.12
C GLY A 811 26.73 -15.87 9.99
N SER A 812 27.00 -15.66 11.29
CA SER A 812 26.06 -15.07 12.25
C SER A 812 26.75 -14.05 13.15
N TYR A 813 26.25 -12.82 13.16
CA TYR A 813 26.89 -11.67 13.81
C TYR A 813 26.08 -11.20 15.02
N CYS A 814 26.72 -10.55 15.99
CA CYS A 814 26.01 -9.95 17.12
C CYS A 814 26.50 -8.53 17.41
N ASN A 815 25.54 -7.65 17.68
CA ASN A 815 25.75 -6.26 18.03
C ASN A 815 24.67 -5.83 19.04
N TYR A 816 24.70 -6.41 20.23
CA TYR A 816 23.70 -6.18 21.30
C TYR A 816 23.88 -4.78 21.90
N THR A 817 23.40 -3.75 21.20
CA THR A 817 23.53 -2.34 21.61
C THR A 817 22.64 -1.96 22.79
N ALA A 818 21.54 -2.70 23.02
CA ALA A 818 20.69 -2.50 24.20
C ALA A 818 21.29 -3.08 25.50
N ASP A 819 21.96 -4.24 25.43
CA ASP A 819 22.71 -4.83 26.54
C ASP A 819 23.98 -5.57 26.04
N PRO A 820 25.14 -4.88 26.00
CA PRO A 820 26.41 -5.49 25.60
C PRO A 820 26.94 -6.60 26.52
N SER A 821 26.25 -6.92 27.62
CA SER A 821 26.61 -8.05 28.50
C SER A 821 25.97 -9.38 28.08
N ILE A 822 25.06 -9.37 27.09
CA ILE A 822 24.43 -10.58 26.57
C ILE A 822 25.47 -11.55 25.98
N ILE A 823 25.38 -12.81 26.41
CA ILE A 823 26.06 -13.93 25.78
C ILE A 823 25.03 -14.72 24.96
N GLN A 824 25.36 -14.95 23.70
CA GLN A 824 24.70 -15.90 22.82
C GLN A 824 25.52 -17.21 22.89
N ASP A 825 24.92 -18.37 23.16
CA ASP A 825 25.69 -19.61 23.28
C ASP A 825 26.33 -20.00 21.94
N HIS A 826 25.56 -19.97 20.85
CA HIS A 826 26.02 -20.35 19.51
C HIS A 826 25.25 -19.61 18.41
N GLY A 827 25.88 -19.44 17.24
CA GLY A 827 25.19 -18.97 16.03
C GLY A 827 24.35 -20.07 15.39
N PHE A 828 24.84 -21.31 15.43
CA PHE A 828 24.24 -22.47 14.77
C PHE A 828 23.88 -23.55 15.79
N GLU A 829 22.78 -24.26 15.57
CA GLU A 829 22.32 -25.33 16.45
C GLU A 829 21.80 -26.51 15.62
N ALA A 830 22.35 -27.71 15.81
CA ALA A 830 22.06 -28.85 14.95
C ALA A 830 22.26 -30.23 15.61
N PRO A 831 21.60 -31.29 15.09
CA PRO A 831 21.92 -32.68 15.41
C PRO A 831 23.37 -33.05 15.07
N THR A 832 24.08 -33.63 16.03
CA THR A 832 25.42 -34.23 15.82
C THR A 832 25.27 -35.62 15.19
N THR A 833 24.89 -35.67 13.90
CA THR A 833 24.68 -36.93 13.15
C THR A 833 25.37 -36.90 11.79
N ALA A 834 25.84 -38.05 11.29
CA ALA A 834 26.69 -38.11 10.08
C ALA A 834 26.03 -37.63 8.77
N GLY A 835 24.71 -37.44 8.74
CA GLY A 835 23.98 -36.88 7.60
C GLY A 835 23.64 -35.40 7.72
N VAL A 836 23.74 -34.80 8.91
CA VAL A 836 23.60 -33.36 9.15
C VAL A 836 24.99 -32.77 9.19
N LYS A 837 25.36 -31.95 8.20
CA LYS A 837 26.73 -31.45 8.03
C LYS A 837 26.77 -29.95 7.81
N PHE A 838 27.86 -29.32 8.22
CA PHE A 838 28.16 -27.93 7.88
C PHE A 838 29.63 -27.76 7.49
N HIS A 839 29.86 -26.85 6.56
CA HIS A 839 31.18 -26.42 6.11
C HIS A 839 31.27 -24.91 6.25
N ASP A 840 32.43 -24.44 6.70
CA ASP A 840 32.79 -23.02 6.71
C ASP A 840 31.79 -22.12 7.47
N LEU A 841 31.59 -22.45 8.75
CA LEU A 841 30.81 -21.66 9.70
C LEU A 841 31.66 -20.57 10.35
N LEU A 842 31.06 -19.40 10.61
CA LEU A 842 31.65 -18.35 11.42
C LEU A 842 30.65 -17.61 12.31
N VAL A 843 31.12 -17.07 13.43
CA VAL A 843 30.40 -16.09 14.25
C VAL A 843 31.26 -14.88 14.59
N VAL A 844 30.66 -13.69 14.67
CA VAL A 844 31.38 -12.42 14.87
C VAL A 844 30.66 -11.54 15.90
N SER A 845 31.40 -10.99 16.87
CA SER A 845 30.92 -9.89 17.72
C SER A 845 31.38 -8.56 17.13
N LEU A 846 30.43 -7.69 16.76
CA LEU A 846 30.72 -6.38 16.21
C LEU A 846 31.08 -5.42 17.34
N GLY A 847 32.32 -4.90 17.32
CA GLY A 847 32.82 -3.97 18.34
C GLY A 847 32.90 -4.52 19.77
N GLY A 848 32.57 -5.80 20.00
CA GLY A 848 32.47 -6.41 21.33
C GLY A 848 31.09 -6.28 21.99
N MET A 849 30.05 -5.88 21.25
CA MET A 849 28.70 -5.63 21.77
C MET A 849 27.93 -6.94 21.95
N GLY A 850 28.09 -7.54 23.13
CA GLY A 850 27.75 -8.95 23.40
C GLY A 850 28.75 -9.92 22.76
N GLN A 851 28.66 -11.21 23.08
CA GLN A 851 29.63 -12.22 22.62
C GLN A 851 28.97 -13.58 22.34
N TYR A 852 29.56 -14.35 21.43
CA TYR A 852 29.27 -15.77 21.24
C TYR A 852 30.13 -16.63 22.18
N ALA A 853 29.56 -17.68 22.78
CA ALA A 853 30.32 -18.67 23.55
C ALA A 853 30.97 -19.75 22.65
N HIS A 854 30.30 -20.09 21.55
CA HIS A 854 30.68 -21.10 20.55
C HIS A 854 30.21 -20.70 19.14
N VAL A 855 30.64 -21.45 18.12
CA VAL A 855 30.16 -21.29 16.74
C VAL A 855 28.88 -22.09 16.55
N ILE A 856 28.95 -23.41 16.79
CA ILE A 856 27.85 -24.37 16.59
C ILE A 856 27.71 -25.32 17.80
N ASN A 857 26.53 -25.40 18.40
CA ASN A 857 26.31 -26.08 19.68
C ASN A 857 27.40 -25.70 20.72
N ASN A 858 28.23 -26.66 21.14
CA ASN A 858 29.37 -26.47 22.05
C ASN A 858 30.74 -26.51 21.31
N THR A 859 30.76 -26.23 20.01
CA THR A 859 31.91 -26.43 19.11
C THR A 859 32.35 -25.11 18.47
N GLY A 860 33.67 -24.96 18.29
CA GLY A 860 34.32 -23.69 17.96
C GLY A 860 34.55 -22.84 19.22
N PRO A 861 35.57 -21.95 19.22
CA PRO A 861 35.79 -21.03 20.32
C PRO A 861 34.73 -19.92 20.34
N GLY A 862 34.57 -19.25 21.48
CA GLY A 862 33.76 -18.04 21.58
C GLY A 862 34.45 -16.82 20.97
N THR A 863 33.68 -15.77 20.68
CA THR A 863 34.24 -14.45 20.35
C THR A 863 34.74 -13.77 21.62
N SER A 864 35.71 -12.85 21.50
CA SER A 864 36.19 -12.09 22.65
C SER A 864 36.80 -10.74 22.26
N GLY A 865 36.80 -9.80 23.21
CA GLY A 865 37.30 -8.44 23.00
C GLY A 865 36.41 -7.62 22.06
N THR A 866 36.97 -6.54 21.53
CA THR A 866 36.27 -5.54 20.69
C THR A 866 36.75 -5.52 19.23
N GLY A 867 37.72 -6.38 18.88
CA GLY A 867 38.45 -6.35 17.61
C GLY A 867 37.72 -6.93 16.39
N THR A 868 36.41 -7.21 16.51
CA THR A 868 35.55 -7.73 15.40
C THR A 868 36.21 -8.86 14.60
N THR A 869 36.73 -9.85 15.32
CA THR A 869 37.46 -11.00 14.75
C THR A 869 36.54 -12.22 14.69
N PRO A 870 36.34 -12.86 13.52
CA PRO A 870 35.54 -14.07 13.42
C PRO A 870 36.09 -15.24 14.23
N SER A 871 35.21 -15.93 14.95
CA SER A 871 35.42 -17.33 15.35
C SER A 871 34.90 -18.25 14.25
N THR A 872 35.54 -19.40 14.02
CA THR A 872 35.24 -20.27 12.86
C THR A 872 35.21 -21.76 13.21
N VAL A 873 34.42 -22.51 12.44
CA VAL A 873 34.40 -23.99 12.38
C VAL A 873 34.34 -24.39 10.91
N THR A 874 35.42 -24.99 10.39
CA THR A 874 35.53 -25.38 8.97
C THR A 874 34.63 -26.55 8.60
N SER A 875 34.29 -27.41 9.55
CA SER A 875 33.55 -28.65 9.31
C SER A 875 32.84 -29.09 10.59
N TYR A 876 31.62 -29.60 10.46
CA TYR A 876 30.82 -30.18 11.54
C TYR A 876 29.90 -31.28 10.97
N PRO A 877 29.56 -32.34 11.73
CA PRO A 877 30.16 -32.74 13.02
C PRO A 877 31.53 -33.41 12.86
#